data_AF-B2WI79-F1
#
_entry.id   AF-B2WI79-F1
#
_cell.length_a   1.000
_cell.length_b   1.000
_cell.length_c   1.000
_cell.angle_alpha   90.00
_cell.angle_beta   90.00
_cell.angle_gamma   90.00
#
_symmetry.space_group_name_H-M   'P 1'
#
loop_
_entity.id
_entity.type
_entity.pdbx_description
1 polymer ?
#
loop_
_entity_poly.entity_id
_entity_poly.type
_entity_poly.pdbx_seq_one_letter_code
_entity_poly.pdbx_strand_id
1 'polypeptide(L)'
;MYGQPMPWQIQGVAQMVPLAMPMAMPQQPYPQIATRMPEPAQHQPPYQALDRPQHRQAYPETTISHVPKAGRHKNPEVKQRGAKKEDQEPKDRMERNEYTSVTEAKTVVDSRRVEPEADGRNDEYGRNDEHGRNDEHGRNDEYGRNDEHGRNDEHGRNDEHGRNDEHGRNDEQPGQKAFGLNASRGQSSRLTSFGILSLQLWDPSAFWASGVRRPIHEYELVPRESLDDQQPFALDPPTSRSSKPSWLARLKSHLSGVNKLSERAVYTHYVTPRRRKRSILRLIYWTFFSVPYILILLVLITGIFFPSYTVRPAHYEELRKRAADTGRANPYNEKVFITASLAENKGDLTSGAWGKEVLQLVDLLGPENVHLSLYEDNPDPLTKQSLADFRYKVKCNSTIVAEDLDIAALPHITLPNGEKRLKRIAFLAEVRNRAMDPIDKHGVKFDKVLVLNDVNFDPVEAAQLLFATNIDSTGRADYAAACAVDHIMPFKFYDRFATRDFDGMITGLPFFPWFTSAGTATSRNDVLAGSDAVRVRSCWGGMVAFEAKWFQAQNHGQNNKAAHPQSQSPNPHTSPLRFRYDSEPFWEGSECCLINADLQYRMSGKGRPTESRIYMNPFVRVAYDESTLSWLSFIRRPERLYAPIHDILNYFVGFPEKQSRWAEEPGEVVNEQVWVYDHPVAAFAKNATEADLSGHYIERTRTAEPGGFCTSPNLLVINEKPEHGPGAWSKIIIPRPPMY
;
A
#
# COMPACT_ATOMS: atom_id res chain seq x y z
N MET A 1 32.96 -44.21 14.41
CA MET A 1 31.79 -43.53 15.01
C MET A 1 30.90 -43.14 13.84
N TYR A 2 29.82 -43.86 13.49
CA TYR A 2 28.90 -44.69 14.29
C TYR A 2 28.34 -43.91 15.51
N GLY A 3 27.03 -43.80 15.72
CA GLY A 3 25.88 -44.29 14.93
C GLY A 3 24.57 -44.03 15.68
N GLN A 4 23.41 -44.22 15.02
CA GLN A 4 22.10 -44.22 15.71
C GLN A 4 21.89 -45.50 16.56
N PRO A 5 20.77 -45.61 17.30
CA PRO A 5 19.60 -46.26 16.66
C PRO A 5 18.23 -45.63 16.94
N MET A 6 17.35 -45.69 15.93
CA MET A 6 15.88 -45.86 16.08
C MET A 6 15.57 -47.37 15.97
N PRO A 7 14.44 -47.88 16.51
CA PRO A 7 13.42 -48.41 15.58
C PRO A 7 11.93 -48.38 16.02
N TRP A 8 11.09 -48.57 15.00
CA TRP A 8 9.74 -49.16 14.85
C TRP A 8 9.26 -50.18 15.93
N GLN A 9 7.99 -50.62 16.05
CA GLN A 9 6.82 -50.83 15.14
C GLN A 9 5.50 -50.46 15.88
N ILE A 10 4.27 -50.31 15.34
CA ILE A 10 3.44 -50.95 14.28
C ILE A 10 2.84 -52.35 14.61
N GLN A 11 1.55 -52.31 15.01
CA GLN A 11 0.45 -53.29 14.87
C GLN A 11 0.49 -54.72 15.49
N GLY A 12 -0.69 -55.12 16.00
CA GLY A 12 -1.13 -56.51 16.23
C GLY A 12 -2.64 -56.64 15.95
N VAL A 13 -3.10 -57.77 15.41
CA VAL A 13 -4.44 -57.93 14.77
C VAL A 13 -5.02 -59.34 14.97
N ALA A 14 -6.33 -59.46 15.26
CA ALA A 14 -7.28 -60.60 15.08
C ALA A 14 -8.40 -60.56 16.17
N GLN A 15 -9.62 -61.13 16.12
CA GLN A 15 -10.60 -61.71 15.15
C GLN A 15 -11.91 -61.96 15.98
N MET A 16 -13.16 -62.19 15.53
CA MET A 16 -13.92 -62.29 14.26
C MET A 16 -15.40 -61.83 14.56
N VAL A 17 -16.26 -61.32 13.66
CA VAL A 17 -17.06 -61.97 12.58
C VAL A 17 -18.01 -63.08 13.15
N PRO A 18 -19.37 -63.01 12.98
CA PRO A 18 -20.00 -63.13 11.65
C PRO A 18 -21.36 -62.41 11.36
N LEU A 19 -21.64 -62.30 10.05
CA LEU A 19 -22.96 -62.20 9.36
C LEU A 19 -23.81 -60.91 9.56
N ALA A 20 -24.56 -60.40 8.57
CA ALA A 20 -24.85 -60.89 7.20
C ALA A 20 -24.93 -59.77 6.13
N MET A 21 -24.79 -60.20 4.86
CA MET A 21 -25.12 -59.49 3.60
C MET A 21 -26.42 -60.12 3.00
N PRO A 22 -27.07 -59.66 1.89
CA PRO A 22 -26.43 -59.08 0.68
C PRO A 22 -27.26 -58.09 -0.21
N MET A 23 -26.69 -57.73 -1.38
CA MET A 23 -27.33 -57.20 -2.62
C MET A 23 -27.96 -55.78 -2.59
N ALA A 24 -28.14 -55.06 -3.71
CA ALA A 24 -27.43 -54.98 -5.01
C ALA A 24 -27.91 -53.71 -5.78
N MET A 25 -27.18 -53.27 -6.83
CA MET A 25 -27.59 -52.16 -7.72
C MET A 25 -28.72 -52.57 -8.70
N PRO A 26 -29.44 -51.60 -9.31
CA PRO A 26 -29.02 -51.11 -10.65
C PRO A 26 -29.14 -49.57 -10.84
N GLN A 27 -28.81 -49.08 -12.05
CA GLN A 27 -28.78 -47.65 -12.42
C GLN A 27 -29.95 -47.23 -13.35
N GLN A 28 -30.01 -45.91 -13.66
CA GLN A 28 -30.65 -45.27 -14.84
C GLN A 28 -32.19 -45.21 -14.88
N PRO A 29 -32.83 -44.36 -15.73
CA PRO A 29 -32.25 -43.46 -16.76
C PRO A 29 -32.64 -41.96 -16.66
N TYR A 30 -32.03 -41.14 -17.52
CA TYR A 30 -32.48 -39.78 -17.87
C TYR A 30 -33.72 -39.81 -18.78
N PRO A 31 -34.66 -38.84 -18.67
CA PRO A 31 -35.58 -38.47 -19.74
C PRO A 31 -35.03 -37.31 -20.58
N GLN A 32 -34.98 -37.45 -21.90
CA GLN A 32 -34.91 -36.30 -22.81
C GLN A 32 -36.33 -35.87 -23.23
N ILE A 33 -36.63 -34.57 -23.19
CA ILE A 33 -37.79 -33.98 -23.85
C ILE A 33 -37.31 -32.74 -24.61
N ALA A 34 -37.64 -32.64 -25.89
CA ALA A 34 -37.24 -31.54 -26.76
C ALA A 34 -38.45 -30.71 -27.17
N THR A 35 -38.40 -29.39 -26.95
CA THR A 35 -39.42 -28.44 -27.43
C THR A 35 -38.80 -27.15 -27.98
N ARG A 36 -39.16 -26.90 -29.24
CA ARG A 36 -38.91 -25.76 -30.15
C ARG A 36 -38.57 -24.40 -29.54
N MET A 37 -37.65 -23.69 -30.23
CA MET A 37 -37.55 -22.23 -30.24
C MET A 37 -38.76 -21.57 -30.91
N PRO A 38 -39.14 -20.34 -30.51
CA PRO A 38 -39.95 -19.42 -31.32
C PRO A 38 -39.10 -18.33 -32.00
N GLU A 39 -39.48 -17.92 -33.21
CA GLU A 39 -38.93 -16.72 -33.86
C GLU A 39 -39.53 -15.43 -33.27
N PRO A 40 -38.77 -14.32 -33.17
CA PRO A 40 -39.33 -12.99 -32.95
C PRO A 40 -39.77 -12.36 -34.28
N ALA A 41 -40.99 -11.81 -34.32
CA ALA A 41 -41.54 -11.18 -35.51
C ALA A 41 -40.90 -9.81 -35.83
N GLN A 42 -40.84 -9.47 -37.11
CA GLN A 42 -40.50 -8.11 -37.58
C GLN A 42 -41.64 -7.12 -37.26
N HIS A 43 -41.33 -5.95 -36.70
CA HIS A 43 -42.04 -4.68 -36.97
C HIS A 43 -41.15 -3.47 -36.61
N GLN A 44 -41.47 -2.29 -37.18
CA GLN A 44 -40.60 -1.11 -37.22
C GLN A 44 -40.89 -0.06 -36.13
N PRO A 45 -39.88 0.74 -35.73
CA PRO A 45 -40.05 2.13 -35.32
C PRO A 45 -39.67 3.12 -36.46
N PRO A 46 -40.12 4.40 -36.41
CA PRO A 46 -40.08 5.32 -37.56
C PRO A 46 -38.82 6.19 -37.70
N TYR A 47 -38.70 6.83 -38.86
CA TYR A 47 -37.71 7.87 -39.19
C TYR A 47 -37.77 9.10 -38.26
N GLN A 48 -36.60 9.68 -37.94
CA GLN A 48 -36.42 11.14 -37.97
C GLN A 48 -34.95 11.58 -38.13
N ALA A 49 -34.76 12.69 -38.85
CA ALA A 49 -33.57 13.56 -38.95
C ALA A 49 -32.15 12.97 -38.82
N LEU A 50 -31.46 12.84 -39.96
CA LEU A 50 -29.99 12.79 -40.04
C LEU A 50 -29.46 14.16 -40.48
N ASP A 51 -28.66 14.81 -39.64
CA ASP A 51 -27.94 16.03 -40.01
C ASP A 51 -26.57 15.72 -40.65
N ARG A 52 -26.08 16.62 -41.50
CA ARG A 52 -24.81 16.43 -42.27
C ARG A 52 -23.59 16.89 -41.47
N PRO A 53 -22.40 16.34 -41.78
CA PRO A 53 -21.45 17.23 -42.45
C PRO A 53 -20.70 16.63 -43.66
N GLN A 54 -20.81 17.36 -44.77
CA GLN A 54 -19.82 17.63 -45.83
C GLN A 54 -18.68 16.62 -46.13
N HIS A 55 -18.67 16.11 -47.37
CA HIS A 55 -17.47 15.54 -48.01
C HIS A 55 -16.32 16.57 -48.14
N ARG A 56 -15.08 16.06 -48.11
CA ARG A 56 -14.04 16.50 -49.05
C ARG A 56 -13.28 15.29 -49.59
N GLN A 57 -13.08 15.25 -50.91
CA GLN A 57 -12.37 14.17 -51.60
C GLN A 57 -10.92 14.57 -51.88
N ALA A 58 -10.04 13.56 -51.96
CA ALA A 58 -8.82 13.59 -52.76
C ALA A 58 -8.66 12.20 -53.40
N TYR A 59 -8.26 12.15 -54.66
CA TYR A 59 -8.08 10.90 -55.42
C TYR A 59 -6.59 10.49 -55.47
N PRO A 60 -6.27 9.20 -55.69
CA PRO A 60 -4.89 8.69 -55.75
C PRO A 60 -4.25 8.81 -57.14
N GLU A 61 -2.92 8.77 -57.19
CA GLU A 61 -2.15 8.54 -58.43
C GLU A 61 -1.38 7.19 -58.40
N THR A 62 -1.03 6.68 -59.59
CA THR A 62 -0.52 5.31 -59.79
C THR A 62 0.71 5.24 -60.70
N THR A 63 1.74 4.47 -60.30
CA THR A 63 2.82 3.96 -61.18
C THR A 63 3.39 2.70 -60.50
N ILE A 64 3.13 1.45 -60.91
CA ILE A 64 3.44 0.70 -62.15
C ILE A 64 4.88 0.13 -62.20
N SER A 65 4.96 -1.21 -62.13
CA SER A 65 6.10 -2.11 -62.50
C SER A 65 7.39 -2.00 -61.66
N HIS A 66 8.17 -3.07 -61.43
CA HIS A 66 8.47 -4.23 -62.30
C HIS A 66 8.67 -5.56 -61.55
N VAL A 67 8.56 -6.68 -62.28
CA VAL A 67 8.92 -8.05 -61.87
C VAL A 67 9.79 -8.70 -62.96
N PRO A 68 10.85 -9.47 -62.59
CA PRO A 68 11.42 -10.52 -63.43
C PRO A 68 11.17 -11.95 -62.89
N LYS A 69 11.28 -12.95 -63.77
CA LYS A 69 10.88 -14.36 -63.50
C LYS A 69 12.05 -15.25 -63.06
N ALA A 70 11.71 -16.45 -62.56
CA ALA A 70 12.63 -17.48 -62.12
C ALA A 70 13.60 -18.02 -63.21
N GLY A 71 14.78 -18.47 -62.77
CA GLY A 71 15.74 -19.30 -63.52
C GLY A 71 15.96 -20.66 -62.85
N ARG A 72 16.53 -21.64 -63.57
CA ARG A 72 16.47 -23.09 -63.20
C ARG A 72 17.83 -23.79 -63.37
N HIS A 73 18.12 -24.76 -62.49
CA HIS A 73 19.35 -25.60 -62.43
C HIS A 73 20.63 -24.82 -62.04
N LYS A 74 21.67 -25.41 -61.42
CA LYS A 74 22.11 -26.83 -61.33
C LYS A 74 22.64 -27.20 -59.93
N ASN A 75 22.65 -28.50 -59.62
CA ASN A 75 23.52 -29.10 -58.61
C ASN A 75 24.89 -29.47 -59.24
N PRO A 76 25.96 -29.67 -58.45
CA PRO A 76 26.45 -31.04 -58.29
C PRO A 76 26.93 -31.40 -56.87
N GLU A 77 27.18 -32.69 -56.66
CA GLU A 77 27.66 -33.31 -55.41
C GLU A 77 29.14 -32.99 -55.11
N VAL A 78 29.64 -33.38 -53.91
CA VAL A 78 30.73 -34.39 -53.75
C VAL A 78 31.13 -34.64 -52.28
N LYS A 79 31.20 -35.93 -51.89
CA LYS A 79 31.88 -36.57 -50.72
C LYS A 79 31.48 -36.11 -49.30
N GLN A 80 31.13 -36.96 -48.31
CA GLN A 80 31.50 -38.34 -47.86
C GLN A 80 32.45 -38.37 -46.65
N ARG A 81 31.88 -38.72 -45.48
CA ARG A 81 32.35 -39.61 -44.37
C ARG A 81 31.38 -39.32 -43.19
N GLY A 82 30.84 -40.25 -42.40
CA GLY A 82 31.13 -41.67 -42.21
C GLY A 82 31.73 -41.90 -40.81
N ALA A 83 31.20 -42.77 -39.94
CA ALA A 83 30.01 -43.63 -40.03
C ALA A 83 29.62 -44.23 -38.65
N LYS A 84 28.40 -44.80 -38.54
CA LYS A 84 27.98 -45.90 -37.61
C LYS A 84 28.01 -45.65 -36.08
N LYS A 85 27.14 -46.23 -35.23
CA LYS A 85 25.85 -46.96 -35.39
C LYS A 85 25.16 -47.07 -34.00
N GLU A 86 23.84 -47.32 -33.97
CA GLU A 86 23.08 -48.35 -33.19
C GLU A 86 23.63 -48.87 -31.82
N ASP A 87 22.82 -49.21 -30.81
CA ASP A 87 21.34 -49.36 -30.76
C ASP A 87 20.71 -49.46 -29.34
N GLN A 88 19.36 -49.40 -29.32
CA GLN A 88 18.41 -50.15 -28.46
C GLN A 88 18.32 -49.99 -26.91
N GLU A 89 17.15 -49.48 -26.49
CA GLU A 89 16.31 -49.93 -25.35
C GLU A 89 15.97 -51.45 -25.40
N PRO A 90 15.47 -52.17 -24.35
CA PRO A 90 14.41 -51.68 -23.42
C PRO A 90 14.33 -52.27 -21.96
N LYS A 91 13.46 -51.62 -21.14
CA LYS A 91 12.47 -52.18 -20.16
C LYS A 91 12.81 -52.96 -18.87
N ASP A 92 11.95 -52.65 -17.87
CA ASP A 92 11.25 -53.51 -16.88
C ASP A 92 11.92 -54.08 -15.58
N ARG A 93 11.41 -53.58 -14.44
CA ARG A 93 10.68 -54.32 -13.36
C ARG A 93 11.38 -54.86 -12.07
N MET A 94 10.99 -54.23 -10.94
CA MET A 94 10.73 -54.76 -9.56
C MET A 94 11.83 -55.26 -8.59
N GLU A 95 11.75 -54.72 -7.37
CA GLU A 95 11.78 -55.38 -6.02
C GLU A 95 13.07 -55.92 -5.32
N ARG A 96 13.32 -55.35 -4.11
CA ARG A 96 13.26 -56.02 -2.76
C ARG A 96 14.56 -56.50 -2.03
N ASN A 97 14.53 -56.34 -0.68
CA ASN A 97 15.28 -57.02 0.41
C ASN A 97 16.77 -56.68 0.71
N GLU A 98 17.32 -56.80 1.95
CA GLU A 98 16.79 -56.83 3.35
C GLU A 98 17.92 -56.74 4.43
N TYR A 99 17.60 -56.97 5.73
CA TYR A 99 18.48 -57.34 6.88
C TYR A 99 19.34 -56.21 7.54
N THR A 100 19.52 -56.08 8.88
CA THR A 100 19.07 -56.75 10.15
C THR A 100 19.45 -55.87 11.39
N SER A 101 19.24 -56.08 12.71
CA SER A 101 18.62 -57.10 13.64
C SER A 101 18.71 -56.61 15.13
N VAL A 102 17.99 -57.25 16.10
CA VAL A 102 18.41 -57.51 17.53
C VAL A 102 18.46 -56.26 18.49
N THR A 103 18.02 -56.23 19.77
CA THR A 103 17.35 -57.17 20.74
C THR A 103 16.64 -56.45 21.92
N GLU A 104 15.70 -57.16 22.59
CA GLU A 104 15.40 -57.33 24.06
C GLU A 104 15.76 -56.28 25.16
N ALA A 105 15.05 -56.16 26.32
CA ALA A 105 13.76 -56.71 26.82
C ALA A 105 13.31 -56.13 28.21
N LYS A 106 12.07 -56.49 28.66
CA LYS A 106 11.50 -56.49 30.06
C LYS A 106 11.17 -55.11 30.72
N THR A 107 10.22 -54.91 31.68
CA THR A 107 9.08 -55.68 32.30
C THR A 107 8.17 -54.71 33.11
N VAL A 108 6.83 -54.62 32.94
CA VAL A 108 5.67 -55.32 33.63
C VAL A 108 5.00 -54.55 34.81
N VAL A 109 3.71 -54.88 35.11
CA VAL A 109 2.75 -54.35 36.14
C VAL A 109 2.01 -53.06 35.68
N ASP A 110 0.68 -52.97 35.41
CA ASP A 110 -0.59 -53.44 36.05
C ASP A 110 -1.05 -52.49 37.21
N SER A 111 -2.33 -52.19 37.53
CA SER A 111 -3.63 -52.77 37.12
C SER A 111 -4.81 -51.76 37.18
N ARG A 112 -5.88 -52.05 36.42
CA ARG A 112 -7.35 -51.85 36.69
C ARG A 112 -7.89 -50.41 36.91
N ARG A 113 -9.03 -49.94 36.36
CA ARG A 113 -10.34 -50.50 35.88
C ARG A 113 -11.39 -50.72 36.98
N VAL A 114 -12.52 -49.98 36.92
CA VAL A 114 -13.93 -50.46 36.88
C VAL A 114 -14.90 -49.25 36.76
N GLU A 115 -16.07 -49.52 36.20
CA GLU A 115 -17.20 -48.64 35.77
C GLU A 115 -18.48 -49.06 36.57
N PRO A 116 -19.75 -48.67 36.28
CA PRO A 116 -20.34 -47.51 35.56
C PRO A 116 -21.55 -46.86 36.33
N GLU A 117 -22.34 -45.99 35.67
CA GLU A 117 -23.81 -45.72 35.87
C GLU A 117 -24.36 -45.26 37.26
N ALA A 118 -25.59 -44.73 37.42
CA ALA A 118 -26.44 -43.82 36.63
C ALA A 118 -27.62 -43.30 37.50
N ASP A 119 -28.23 -42.17 37.11
CA ASP A 119 -29.52 -41.58 37.58
C ASP A 119 -29.79 -41.28 39.07
N GLY A 120 -30.39 -40.11 39.34
CA GLY A 120 -30.91 -39.69 40.66
C GLY A 120 -31.23 -38.19 40.73
N ARG A 121 -32.25 -37.77 41.49
CA ARG A 121 -32.66 -36.35 41.66
C ARG A 121 -32.82 -35.96 43.13
N ASN A 122 -32.95 -34.65 43.35
CA ASN A 122 -33.23 -33.94 44.63
C ASN A 122 -31.97 -33.80 45.51
N ASP A 123 -31.84 -32.87 46.46
CA ASP A 123 -32.86 -32.08 47.21
C ASP A 123 -32.64 -30.54 47.20
N GLU A 124 -33.62 -29.83 47.76
CA GLU A 124 -33.67 -28.36 47.95
C GLU A 124 -33.44 -28.00 49.44
N TYR A 125 -32.39 -27.23 49.77
CA TYR A 125 -32.22 -26.57 51.08
C TYR A 125 -31.29 -25.35 51.00
N GLY A 126 -31.57 -24.31 51.80
CA GLY A 126 -30.66 -23.18 52.07
C GLY A 126 -31.26 -21.80 51.72
N ARG A 127 -31.49 -20.97 52.75
CA ARG A 127 -32.08 -19.63 52.61
C ARG A 127 -31.38 -18.64 53.55
N ASN A 128 -31.16 -17.41 53.08
CA ASN A 128 -30.71 -16.23 53.86
C ASN A 128 -29.26 -16.35 54.43
N ASP A 129 -28.57 -15.29 54.86
CA ASP A 129 -28.99 -13.97 55.37
C ASP A 129 -28.41 -12.72 54.64
N GLU A 130 -29.06 -11.58 54.83
CA GLU A 130 -28.55 -10.24 54.53
C GLU A 130 -27.89 -9.62 55.79
N HIS A 131 -26.81 -8.84 55.62
CA HIS A 131 -26.39 -7.62 56.34
C HIS A 131 -24.92 -7.29 55.92
N GLY A 132 -24.42 -6.05 55.84
CA GLY A 132 -24.98 -4.77 56.28
C GLY A 132 -24.66 -3.58 55.34
N ARG A 133 -24.37 -2.41 55.90
CA ARG A 133 -24.66 -1.09 55.30
C ARG A 133 -23.45 -0.26 54.84
N ASN A 134 -23.74 0.62 53.88
CA ASN A 134 -23.28 2.01 53.65
C ASN A 134 -21.81 2.42 53.88
N ASP A 135 -21.33 3.28 52.98
CA ASP A 135 -20.87 4.64 53.37
C ASP A 135 -21.15 5.65 52.23
N GLU A 136 -21.48 6.90 52.57
CA GLU A 136 -21.81 7.98 51.61
C GLU A 136 -21.05 9.29 51.92
N HIS A 137 -20.12 9.69 51.04
CA HIS A 137 -19.64 11.07 50.85
C HIS A 137 -19.50 11.27 49.32
N GLY A 138 -19.92 12.36 48.64
CA GLY A 138 -20.26 13.73 49.08
C GLY A 138 -19.09 14.69 48.79
N ARG A 139 -19.20 15.76 47.99
CA ARG A 139 -20.33 16.43 47.31
C ARG A 139 -19.89 17.11 45.99
N ASN A 140 -20.87 17.70 45.30
CA ASN A 140 -20.80 18.61 44.13
C ASN A 140 -19.74 19.72 44.23
N ASP A 141 -19.38 20.29 43.06
CA ASP A 141 -19.23 21.73 42.88
C ASP A 141 -19.81 22.15 41.50
N GLU A 142 -20.66 23.19 41.46
CA GLU A 142 -21.20 23.80 40.24
C GLU A 142 -21.40 25.31 40.46
N TYR A 143 -20.40 26.13 40.12
CA TYR A 143 -20.49 27.57 39.80
C TYR A 143 -19.22 27.95 38.99
N GLY A 144 -19.23 28.91 38.06
CA GLY A 144 -20.31 29.79 37.63
C GLY A 144 -20.00 30.47 36.28
N ARG A 145 -20.66 31.60 36.01
CA ARG A 145 -20.64 32.35 34.73
C ARG A 145 -20.10 33.78 34.96
N ASN A 146 -19.93 34.55 33.87
CA ASN A 146 -19.68 36.02 33.84
C ASN A 146 -18.24 36.45 34.24
N ASP A 147 -17.64 37.52 33.72
CA ASP A 147 -18.03 38.48 32.66
C ASP A 147 -16.79 39.13 31.98
N GLU A 148 -17.01 40.02 31.00
CA GLU A 148 -15.97 40.80 30.29
C GLU A 148 -15.35 41.96 31.13
N HIS A 149 -14.40 42.69 30.50
CA HIS A 149 -13.58 43.85 30.97
C HIS A 149 -12.15 43.47 31.42
N GLY A 150 -11.09 44.26 31.19
CA GLY A 150 -10.98 45.58 30.56
C GLY A 150 -9.52 45.96 30.20
N ARG A 151 -9.33 47.12 29.56
CA ARG A 151 -8.07 47.57 28.89
C ARG A 151 -6.85 47.80 29.81
N ASN A 152 -5.67 47.71 29.17
CA ASN A 152 -4.37 48.39 29.37
C ASN A 152 -4.17 49.35 30.57
N ASP A 153 -2.94 49.40 31.11
CA ASP A 153 -1.99 50.49 30.80
C ASP A 153 -0.53 50.20 31.27
N GLU A 154 0.39 51.15 31.08
CA GLU A 154 1.84 50.95 31.00
C GLU A 154 2.62 51.02 32.34
N HIS A 155 3.82 50.40 32.38
CA HIS A 155 5.12 50.87 32.95
C HIS A 155 6.07 49.64 33.09
N GLY A 156 7.41 49.70 32.97
CA GLY A 156 8.35 50.80 32.69
C GLY A 156 9.59 50.30 31.90
N ARG A 157 10.74 51.02 31.96
CA ARG A 157 11.92 50.80 31.08
C ARG A 157 13.18 50.30 31.80
N ASN A 158 13.95 49.46 31.08
CA ASN A 158 15.42 49.22 31.16
C ASN A 158 15.96 48.68 32.53
N ASP A 159 17.15 48.06 32.68
CA ASP A 159 18.44 48.12 31.96
C ASP A 159 19.04 46.73 31.59
N GLU A 160 20.34 46.67 31.23
CA GLU A 160 20.98 45.57 30.48
C GLU A 160 21.92 44.61 31.26
N HIS A 161 22.38 43.56 30.53
CA HIS A 161 23.62 42.77 30.65
C HIS A 161 23.63 41.45 31.48
N GLY A 162 24.17 40.40 30.85
CA GLY A 162 24.42 39.05 31.40
C GLY A 162 24.26 37.95 30.32
N ARG A 163 25.28 37.09 30.08
CA ARG A 163 25.27 36.09 28.96
C ARG A 163 26.32 34.95 29.16
N ASN A 164 26.24 33.89 28.33
CA ASN A 164 27.22 32.80 28.07
C ASN A 164 27.24 31.63 29.10
N ASP A 165 27.67 30.37 28.85
CA ASP A 165 28.09 29.52 27.69
C ASP A 165 28.23 28.05 28.22
N GLU A 166 28.28 26.90 27.51
CA GLU A 166 27.98 26.39 26.13
C GLU A 166 28.07 24.81 26.18
N HIS A 167 28.21 24.09 25.05
CA HIS A 167 28.58 22.65 24.86
C HIS A 167 27.51 21.52 24.94
N GLY A 168 27.47 20.52 24.04
CA GLY A 168 28.02 20.40 22.67
C GLY A 168 28.46 19.00 22.17
N ARG A 169 28.71 18.88 20.84
CA ARG A 169 29.46 17.82 20.06
C ARG A 169 28.69 16.56 19.57
N ASN A 170 29.14 15.83 18.52
CA ASN A 170 30.43 15.81 17.79
C ASN A 170 30.30 15.44 16.27
N ASP A 171 31.36 15.63 15.46
CA ASP A 171 31.44 15.40 14.00
C ASP A 171 32.32 14.19 13.57
N GLU A 172 32.38 13.81 12.28
CA GLU A 172 33.63 13.78 11.44
C GLU A 172 33.46 13.35 9.95
N GLN A 173 34.51 13.54 9.12
CA GLN A 173 34.51 13.39 7.63
C GLN A 173 35.94 13.18 7.05
N PRO A 174 36.08 12.59 5.84
CA PRO A 174 36.91 13.18 4.75
C PRO A 174 36.25 13.04 3.35
N GLY A 175 36.76 13.53 2.20
CA GLY A 175 38.04 14.20 1.84
C GLY A 175 38.03 14.70 0.37
N GLN A 176 39.20 14.92 -0.27
CA GLN A 176 39.31 15.53 -1.63
C GLN A 176 40.56 15.10 -2.43
N LYS A 177 40.57 15.36 -3.76
CA LYS A 177 41.75 15.80 -4.56
C LYS A 177 41.32 16.47 -5.88
N ALA A 178 42.17 17.34 -6.46
CA ALA A 178 41.83 18.12 -7.66
C ALA A 178 43.05 18.58 -8.49
N PHE A 179 42.82 18.77 -9.80
CA PHE A 179 43.49 19.65 -10.77
C PHE A 179 42.54 19.78 -11.99
N GLY A 180 42.63 20.76 -12.89
CA GLY A 180 43.56 21.89 -13.04
C GLY A 180 42.95 22.97 -13.97
N LEU A 181 43.75 23.67 -14.79
CA LEU A 181 43.28 24.70 -15.72
C LEU A 181 44.07 24.71 -17.04
N ASN A 182 43.38 24.89 -18.18
CA ASN A 182 43.86 25.74 -19.28
C ASN A 182 42.68 26.20 -20.17
N ALA A 183 42.86 27.23 -21.00
CA ALA A 183 41.78 27.83 -21.78
C ALA A 183 42.19 28.20 -23.22
N SER A 184 41.30 27.97 -24.18
CA SER A 184 41.40 28.46 -25.56
C SER A 184 39.99 28.79 -26.11
N ARG A 185 39.92 29.43 -27.29
CA ARG A 185 38.74 30.20 -27.74
C ARG A 185 38.38 29.83 -29.18
N GLY A 186 37.21 29.24 -29.40
CA GLY A 186 36.69 28.81 -30.71
C GLY A 186 35.23 29.23 -30.93
N GLN A 187 34.75 29.15 -32.18
CA GLN A 187 33.44 29.67 -32.59
C GLN A 187 32.38 28.57 -32.82
N SER A 188 31.14 28.92 -32.50
CA SER A 188 29.88 28.56 -33.19
C SER A 188 29.80 27.25 -33.98
N SER A 189 29.04 26.29 -33.44
CA SER A 189 28.05 25.55 -34.23
C SER A 189 26.88 25.10 -33.34
N ARG A 190 25.67 25.03 -33.90
CA ARG A 190 24.53 24.34 -33.28
C ARG A 190 24.60 22.86 -33.68
N LEU A 191 24.58 21.95 -32.72
CA LEU A 191 24.21 20.55 -32.97
C LEU A 191 23.40 20.02 -31.77
N THR A 192 22.28 19.38 -32.08
CA THR A 192 21.37 18.79 -31.10
C THR A 192 21.83 17.39 -30.74
N SER A 193 22.54 17.25 -29.63
CA SER A 193 22.60 15.98 -28.90
C SER A 193 22.96 16.23 -27.43
N PHE A 194 22.06 15.86 -26.54
CA PHE A 194 22.36 15.55 -25.14
C PHE A 194 21.57 14.29 -24.80
N GLY A 195 22.28 13.24 -24.38
CA GLY A 195 21.69 11.95 -24.10
C GLY A 195 20.64 12.02 -22.99
N ILE A 196 19.57 11.27 -23.14
CA ILE A 196 18.56 11.08 -22.09
C ILE A 196 19.24 10.32 -20.96
N LEU A 197 19.58 11.02 -19.88
CA LEU A 197 20.06 10.38 -18.66
C LEU A 197 18.85 9.76 -17.95
N SER A 198 18.57 8.50 -18.24
CA SER A 198 17.45 7.75 -17.68
C SER A 198 17.50 7.74 -16.14
N LEU A 199 16.66 8.56 -15.51
CA LEU A 199 16.54 8.63 -14.05
C LEU A 199 15.82 7.37 -13.51
N GLN A 200 16.58 6.29 -13.36
CA GLN A 200 16.16 5.08 -12.66
C GLN A 200 16.02 5.36 -11.16
N LEU A 201 14.88 5.95 -10.78
CA LEU A 201 14.53 6.27 -9.40
C LEU A 201 13.53 5.24 -8.83
N TRP A 202 13.97 3.99 -8.67
CA TRP A 202 13.36 3.04 -7.72
C TRP A 202 14.31 1.91 -7.33
N ASP A 203 14.85 2.01 -6.12
CA ASP A 203 15.29 0.87 -5.30
C ASP A 203 14.90 1.14 -3.84
N PRO A 204 13.85 0.47 -3.31
CA PRO A 204 13.48 0.56 -1.90
C PRO A 204 14.33 -0.31 -0.96
N SER A 205 15.18 -1.20 -1.49
CA SER A 205 15.87 -2.24 -0.70
C SER A 205 17.20 -1.80 -0.09
N ALA A 206 17.84 -0.76 -0.65
CA ALA A 206 19.18 -0.30 -0.27
C ALA A 206 19.30 0.47 1.07
N PHE A 207 18.35 0.34 2.01
CA PHE A 207 18.36 1.08 3.29
C PHE A 207 18.37 0.22 4.57
N TRP A 208 18.40 -1.11 4.48
CA TRP A 208 18.50 -2.03 5.63
C TRP A 208 19.84 -2.79 5.69
N ALA A 209 20.97 -2.07 5.52
CA ALA A 209 22.30 -2.69 5.48
C ALA A 209 23.43 -1.94 6.23
N SER A 210 23.16 -0.90 7.03
CA SER A 210 24.11 -0.42 8.05
C SER A 210 23.43 0.44 9.14
N GLY A 211 23.35 -0.08 10.37
CA GLY A 211 22.64 0.59 11.46
C GLY A 211 22.84 -0.08 12.81
N VAL A 212 24.05 0.02 13.38
CA VAL A 212 24.40 -0.60 14.67
C VAL A 212 23.64 0.08 15.82
N ARG A 213 22.51 -0.49 16.23
CA ARG A 213 21.87 -0.16 17.52
C ARG A 213 22.78 -0.68 18.65
N ARG A 214 23.24 0.22 19.52
CA ARG A 214 23.80 -0.16 20.83
C ARG A 214 22.65 -0.40 21.81
N PRO A 215 22.72 -1.41 22.70
CA PRO A 215 21.70 -1.61 23.73
C PRO A 215 21.75 -0.51 24.79
N ILE A 216 20.59 -0.23 25.38
CA ILE A 216 20.47 0.50 26.66
C ILE A 216 20.46 -0.55 27.78
N HIS A 217 21.01 -0.21 28.94
CA HIS A 217 21.15 -1.12 30.07
C HIS A 217 19.81 -1.48 30.71
N GLU A 218 19.61 -2.77 30.96
CA GLU A 218 18.68 -3.28 31.96
C GLU A 218 19.44 -3.44 33.30
N TYR A 219 18.77 -3.23 34.43
CA TYR A 219 19.41 -3.16 35.75
C TYR A 219 19.17 -4.43 36.55
N GLU A 220 20.23 -5.13 36.93
CA GLU A 220 20.19 -6.23 37.90
C GLU A 220 20.59 -5.72 39.30
N LEU A 221 19.99 -6.25 40.36
CA LEU A 221 20.08 -5.75 41.74
C LEU A 221 20.60 -6.83 42.71
N VAL A 222 20.97 -6.38 43.93
CA VAL A 222 21.27 -7.19 45.15
C VAL A 222 22.69 -7.79 45.20
N PRO A 223 23.40 -7.89 46.36
CA PRO A 223 23.03 -7.53 47.75
C PRO A 223 23.87 -6.40 48.42
N ARG A 224 23.53 -6.11 49.68
CA ARG A 224 24.21 -5.18 50.63
C ARG A 224 25.52 -5.77 51.20
N GLU A 225 26.42 -4.89 51.64
CA GLU A 225 26.89 -4.64 53.03
C GLU A 225 28.23 -3.85 53.03
N SER A 226 28.66 -3.09 54.05
CA SER A 226 28.00 -2.43 55.21
C SER A 226 28.95 -1.37 55.82
N LEU A 227 28.46 -0.60 56.82
CA LEU A 227 29.19 0.30 57.75
C LEU A 227 29.68 1.69 57.26
N ASP A 228 29.79 2.59 58.23
CA ASP A 228 30.05 4.04 58.13
C ASP A 228 31.55 4.41 58.21
N ASP A 229 31.94 5.62 57.77
CA ASP A 229 32.47 6.63 58.71
C ASP A 229 32.68 8.08 58.17
N GLN A 230 32.34 9.03 59.05
CA GLN A 230 32.91 10.37 59.34
C GLN A 230 33.57 11.30 58.27
N GLN A 231 33.08 12.55 58.24
CA GLN A 231 33.80 13.80 57.87
C GLN A 231 34.88 14.19 58.95
N PRO A 232 35.82 15.17 58.79
CA PRO A 232 35.70 16.42 58.01
C PRO A 232 36.99 17.15 57.47
N PHE A 233 36.78 18.36 56.91
CA PHE A 233 37.64 19.57 56.82
C PHE A 233 39.11 19.55 56.33
N ALA A 234 39.37 20.32 55.25
CA ALA A 234 40.57 21.17 55.06
C ALA A 234 40.32 22.28 53.99
N LEU A 235 41.11 23.37 53.98
CA LEU A 235 41.10 24.47 52.99
C LEU A 235 42.25 24.27 51.95
N ASP A 236 42.49 25.03 50.86
CA ASP A 236 42.18 26.44 50.46
C ASP A 236 42.10 26.63 48.91
N PRO A 237 41.66 27.80 48.38
CA PRO A 237 41.52 28.14 46.94
C PRO A 237 42.60 29.15 46.42
N PRO A 238 42.46 29.82 45.25
CA PRO A 238 42.21 29.36 43.86
C PRO A 238 43.24 29.96 42.83
N THR A 239 43.16 29.61 41.52
CA THR A 239 43.61 30.54 40.44
C THR A 239 42.97 30.29 39.06
N SER A 240 42.64 31.40 38.36
CA SER A 240 42.39 31.56 36.90
C SER A 240 41.36 30.65 36.17
N ARG A 241 40.31 31.29 35.62
CA ARG A 241 39.50 30.76 34.51
C ARG A 241 40.01 31.31 33.17
N SER A 242 39.89 30.52 32.10
CA SER A 242 40.16 30.95 30.71
C SER A 242 38.99 30.55 29.80
N SER A 243 38.37 31.53 29.13
CA SER A 243 37.21 31.33 28.26
C SER A 243 37.63 31.13 26.80
N LYS A 244 36.89 30.29 26.07
CA LYS A 244 37.17 29.95 24.66
C LYS A 244 36.34 30.83 23.71
N PRO A 245 36.89 31.25 22.55
CA PRO A 245 36.15 32.11 21.61
C PRO A 245 35.09 31.33 20.82
N SER A 246 33.97 32.00 20.52
CA SER A 246 32.78 31.41 19.90
C SER A 246 32.97 31.02 18.42
N TRP A 247 32.08 30.15 17.92
CA TRP A 247 32.16 29.53 16.60
C TRP A 247 32.27 30.51 15.42
N LEU A 248 31.70 31.71 15.52
CA LEU A 248 31.82 32.77 14.51
C LEU A 248 33.28 33.20 14.27
N ALA A 249 34.15 33.10 15.29
CA ALA A 249 35.58 33.35 15.15
C ALA A 249 36.31 32.23 14.39
N ARG A 250 35.73 31.03 14.27
CA ARG A 250 36.31 29.88 13.54
C ARG A 250 35.99 29.91 12.04
N LEU A 251 34.79 30.34 11.63
CA LEU A 251 34.52 30.61 10.20
C LEU A 251 35.43 31.72 9.64
N LYS A 252 35.90 32.62 10.52
CA LYS A 252 36.71 33.80 10.19
C LYS A 252 38.07 33.47 9.55
N SER A 253 38.64 32.30 9.82
CA SER A 253 39.96 31.90 9.31
C SER A 253 39.91 31.17 7.96
N HIS A 254 38.81 30.50 7.63
CA HIS A 254 38.74 29.60 6.47
C HIS A 254 38.23 30.24 5.17
N LEU A 255 37.62 31.43 5.24
CA LEU A 255 37.12 32.19 4.09
C LEU A 255 37.52 33.67 4.20
N SER A 256 38.60 34.04 3.52
CA SER A 256 39.25 35.36 3.53
C SER A 256 38.46 36.47 2.79
N GLY A 257 37.19 36.64 3.16
CA GLY A 257 36.30 37.66 2.63
C GLY A 257 35.00 37.86 3.41
N VAL A 258 34.56 36.89 4.23
CA VAL A 258 33.22 36.91 4.86
C VAL A 258 33.01 38.11 5.79
N ASN A 259 34.05 38.57 6.49
CA ASN A 259 33.99 39.78 7.33
C ASN A 259 33.51 41.03 6.57
N LYS A 260 33.82 41.13 5.27
CA LYS A 260 33.39 42.25 4.42
C LYS A 260 31.93 42.15 3.98
N LEU A 261 31.24 41.03 4.22
CA LEU A 261 29.81 40.88 3.93
C LEU A 261 28.93 41.35 5.10
N SER A 262 29.46 41.37 6.32
CA SER A 262 28.76 41.86 7.54
C SER A 262 29.18 43.27 7.99
N GLU A 263 30.24 43.85 7.42
CA GLU A 263 30.65 45.23 7.72
C GLU A 263 29.62 46.28 7.28
N ARG A 264 29.17 47.10 8.24
CA ARG A 264 28.24 48.23 8.01
C ARG A 264 28.78 49.24 6.98
N ALA A 265 30.10 49.37 6.85
CA ALA A 265 30.78 50.19 5.86
C ALA A 265 30.75 49.60 4.43
N VAL A 266 30.66 48.28 4.30
CA VAL A 266 30.51 47.62 2.98
C VAL A 266 29.04 47.62 2.55
N TYR A 267 28.11 47.45 3.50
CA TYR A 267 26.67 47.66 3.28
C TYR A 267 26.38 49.04 2.68
N THR A 268 26.88 50.12 3.29
CA THR A 268 26.72 51.48 2.73
C THR A 268 27.41 51.65 1.38
N HIS A 269 28.57 51.02 1.15
CA HIS A 269 29.25 51.07 -0.16
C HIS A 269 28.42 50.44 -1.29
N TYR A 270 27.75 49.32 -1.05
CA TYR A 270 26.82 48.70 -2.02
C TYR A 270 25.55 49.52 -2.25
N VAL A 271 25.13 50.35 -1.29
CA VAL A 271 23.93 51.20 -1.42
C VAL A 271 24.15 52.37 -2.40
N THR A 272 25.40 52.83 -2.62
CA THR A 272 25.68 54.02 -3.46
C THR A 272 25.39 53.82 -4.98
N PRO A 273 24.78 54.79 -5.72
CA PRO A 273 24.15 54.49 -7.02
C PRO A 273 25.07 54.45 -8.26
N ARG A 274 26.37 54.77 -8.14
CA ARG A 274 27.11 55.45 -9.24
C ARG A 274 27.78 54.60 -10.34
N ARG A 275 27.70 53.25 -10.38
CA ARG A 275 28.27 52.44 -11.51
C ARG A 275 27.53 51.13 -11.82
N ARG A 276 27.02 50.99 -13.06
CA ARG A 276 26.31 49.79 -13.60
C ARG A 276 26.93 48.44 -13.22
N LYS A 277 28.25 48.25 -13.37
CA LYS A 277 28.93 46.96 -13.07
C LYS A 277 28.82 46.49 -11.61
N ARG A 278 28.54 47.38 -10.64
CA ARG A 278 28.32 46.99 -9.23
C ARG A 278 26.86 46.58 -8.94
N SER A 279 25.93 46.86 -9.86
CA SER A 279 24.52 46.50 -9.72
C SER A 279 24.28 44.98 -9.69
N ILE A 280 25.12 44.20 -10.39
CA ILE A 280 24.98 42.74 -10.45
C ILE A 280 25.37 42.09 -9.11
N LEU A 281 26.49 42.50 -8.52
CA LEU A 281 26.89 42.02 -7.17
C LEU A 281 25.88 42.46 -6.10
N ARG A 282 25.34 43.68 -6.19
CA ARG A 282 24.24 44.12 -5.33
C ARG A 282 22.99 43.25 -5.52
N LEU A 283 22.59 42.95 -6.76
CA LEU A 283 21.45 42.10 -7.05
C LEU A 283 21.64 40.69 -6.47
N ILE A 284 22.78 40.04 -6.74
CA ILE A 284 23.12 38.72 -6.19
C ILE A 284 23.07 38.71 -4.66
N TYR A 285 23.66 39.72 -4.01
CA TYR A 285 23.59 39.87 -2.55
C TYR A 285 22.15 40.01 -2.06
N TRP A 286 21.38 40.95 -2.64
CA TRP A 286 20.00 41.18 -2.22
C TRP A 286 19.11 39.96 -2.47
N THR A 287 19.25 39.26 -3.60
CA THR A 287 18.56 37.99 -3.86
C THR A 287 18.94 36.92 -2.83
N PHE A 288 20.23 36.70 -2.57
CA PHE A 288 20.69 35.66 -1.64
C PHE A 288 20.18 35.89 -0.21
N PHE A 289 20.13 37.15 0.24
CA PHE A 289 19.64 37.48 1.58
C PHE A 289 18.12 37.69 1.67
N SER A 290 17.43 38.17 0.62
CA SER A 290 15.98 38.42 0.69
C SER A 290 15.12 37.20 0.36
N VAL A 291 15.56 36.33 -0.57
CA VAL A 291 14.77 35.16 -0.99
C VAL A 291 14.41 34.24 0.18
N PRO A 292 15.31 33.92 1.15
CA PRO A 292 14.94 33.13 2.32
C PRO A 292 13.80 33.77 3.14
N TYR A 293 13.84 35.08 3.40
CA TYR A 293 12.77 35.77 4.12
C TYR A 293 11.47 35.85 3.31
N ILE A 294 11.55 36.02 2.00
CA ILE A 294 10.37 36.02 1.10
C ILE A 294 9.72 34.63 1.09
N LEU A 295 10.51 33.54 1.05
CA LEU A 295 10.02 32.16 1.11
C LEU A 295 9.40 31.84 2.48
N ILE A 296 10.03 32.25 3.57
CA ILE A 296 9.47 32.10 4.92
C ILE A 296 8.15 32.88 5.05
N LEU A 297 8.12 34.14 4.59
CA LEU A 297 6.91 34.96 4.61
C LEU A 297 5.79 34.36 3.75
N LEU A 298 6.12 33.80 2.58
CA LEU A 298 5.16 33.11 1.71
C LEU A 298 4.60 31.84 2.39
N VAL A 299 5.45 31.02 3.01
CA VAL A 299 5.04 29.84 3.79
C VAL A 299 4.11 30.22 4.96
N LEU A 300 4.43 31.30 5.68
CA LEU A 300 3.60 31.79 6.78
C LEU A 300 2.27 32.36 6.29
N ILE A 301 2.27 33.19 5.25
CA ILE A 301 1.04 33.77 4.67
C ILE A 301 0.12 32.66 4.14
N THR A 302 0.63 31.70 3.37
CA THR A 302 -0.20 30.58 2.88
C THR A 302 -0.68 29.70 4.04
N GLY A 303 0.18 29.36 5.00
CA GLY A 303 -0.20 28.51 6.13
C GLY A 303 -1.18 29.13 7.14
N ILE A 304 -1.39 30.44 7.07
CA ILE A 304 -2.37 31.20 7.87
C ILE A 304 -3.65 31.46 7.05
N PHE A 305 -3.54 32.04 5.85
CA PHE A 305 -4.67 32.58 5.09
C PHE A 305 -5.20 31.65 3.99
N PHE A 306 -4.40 30.68 3.52
CA PHE A 306 -4.76 29.76 2.44
C PHE A 306 -4.36 28.31 2.75
N PRO A 307 -4.73 27.75 3.92
CA PRO A 307 -4.43 26.36 4.24
C PRO A 307 -5.24 25.37 3.39
N SER A 308 -4.78 24.12 3.33
CA SER A 308 -5.39 23.01 2.58
C SER A 308 -6.04 22.04 3.57
N TYR A 309 -7.29 21.61 3.34
CA TYR A 309 -7.94 20.56 4.14
C TYR A 309 -7.93 20.73 5.67
N THR A 310 -7.83 21.98 6.17
CA THR A 310 -7.94 22.32 7.62
C THR A 310 -9.30 22.86 8.02
N VAL A 311 -10.05 23.46 7.09
CA VAL A 311 -11.44 23.89 7.30
C VAL A 311 -12.33 22.74 6.86
N ARG A 312 -12.86 21.95 7.81
CA ARG A 312 -13.71 20.79 7.49
C ARG A 312 -15.15 21.24 7.15
N PRO A 313 -15.89 20.48 6.32
CA PRO A 313 -17.32 20.69 6.11
C PRO A 313 -18.14 20.56 7.40
N ALA A 314 -19.29 21.21 7.48
CA ALA A 314 -20.11 21.25 8.70
C ALA A 314 -20.47 19.86 9.25
N HIS A 315 -20.79 18.90 8.37
CA HIS A 315 -21.15 17.53 8.74
C HIS A 315 -19.98 16.72 9.33
N TYR A 316 -18.72 17.09 9.05
CA TYR A 316 -17.55 16.47 9.70
C TYR A 316 -17.50 16.89 11.17
N GLU A 317 -17.67 18.17 11.47
CA GLU A 317 -17.65 18.67 12.86
C GLU A 317 -18.94 18.34 13.63
N GLU A 318 -20.07 18.13 12.95
CA GLU A 318 -21.26 17.49 13.54
C GLU A 318 -20.94 16.05 13.98
N LEU A 319 -20.31 15.24 13.13
CA LEU A 319 -19.95 13.86 13.48
C LEU A 319 -18.88 13.81 14.58
N ARG A 320 -17.90 14.72 14.58
CA ARG A 320 -16.91 14.85 15.66
C ARG A 320 -17.55 15.30 16.97
N LYS A 321 -18.50 16.23 16.93
CA LYS A 321 -19.27 16.65 18.11
C LYS A 321 -20.10 15.48 18.65
N ARG A 322 -20.82 14.73 17.79
CA ARG A 322 -21.55 13.53 18.21
C ARG A 322 -20.62 12.51 18.88
N ALA A 323 -19.43 12.27 18.33
CA ALA A 323 -18.44 11.37 18.91
C ALA A 323 -17.98 11.82 20.31
N ALA A 324 -17.79 13.13 20.53
CA ALA A 324 -17.44 13.69 21.83
C ALA A 324 -18.62 13.68 22.84
N ASP A 325 -19.81 14.12 22.41
CA ASP A 325 -20.99 14.26 23.26
C ASP A 325 -21.61 12.91 23.67
N THR A 326 -21.45 11.86 22.86
CA THR A 326 -22.14 10.55 23.04
C THR A 326 -21.22 9.33 23.08
N GLY A 327 -19.92 9.50 22.80
CA GLY A 327 -18.99 8.39 22.60
C GLY A 327 -19.26 7.55 21.33
N ARG A 328 -20.13 8.00 20.41
CA ARG A 328 -20.54 7.22 19.23
C ARG A 328 -20.51 8.03 17.93
N ALA A 329 -19.79 7.52 16.94
CA ALA A 329 -19.60 8.10 15.61
C ALA A 329 -20.31 7.31 14.49
N ASN A 330 -21.14 6.32 14.81
CA ASN A 330 -22.09 5.70 13.86
C ASN A 330 -23.45 6.41 13.99
N PRO A 331 -23.87 7.25 13.02
CA PRO A 331 -25.11 8.00 13.13
C PRO A 331 -26.37 7.16 12.86
N TYR A 332 -26.24 6.07 12.09
CA TYR A 332 -27.35 5.28 11.54
C TYR A 332 -27.39 3.82 12.02
N ASN A 333 -26.49 3.43 12.92
CA ASN A 333 -26.28 2.05 13.38
C ASN A 333 -26.02 1.05 12.22
N GLU A 334 -25.37 1.53 11.15
CA GLU A 334 -24.98 0.72 9.99
C GLU A 334 -24.01 -0.40 10.41
N LYS A 335 -24.16 -1.59 9.82
CA LYS A 335 -23.31 -2.73 10.12
C LYS A 335 -22.02 -2.66 9.32
N VAL A 336 -20.88 -2.62 10.02
CA VAL A 336 -19.54 -2.44 9.45
C VAL A 336 -18.73 -3.73 9.57
N PHE A 337 -18.26 -4.25 8.45
CA PHE A 337 -17.25 -5.32 8.42
C PHE A 337 -15.86 -4.68 8.28
N ILE A 338 -15.09 -4.63 9.35
CA ILE A 338 -13.70 -4.19 9.33
C ILE A 338 -12.83 -5.39 8.99
N THR A 339 -11.93 -5.25 8.03
CA THR A 339 -11.01 -6.31 7.59
C THR A 339 -9.59 -5.80 7.40
N ALA A 340 -8.60 -6.55 7.87
CA ALA A 340 -7.18 -6.27 7.63
C ALA A 340 -6.41 -7.57 7.40
N SER A 341 -5.55 -7.54 6.38
CA SER A 341 -4.44 -8.49 6.19
C SER A 341 -3.17 -7.80 6.68
N LEU A 342 -2.61 -8.27 7.79
CA LEU A 342 -1.41 -7.70 8.40
C LEU A 342 -0.14 -8.44 7.93
N ALA A 343 1.01 -7.88 8.31
CA ALA A 343 2.36 -8.40 8.05
C ALA A 343 3.24 -8.03 9.25
N GLU A 344 2.85 -8.51 10.44
CA GLU A 344 3.33 -8.05 11.73
C GLU A 344 4.69 -8.65 12.14
N ASN A 345 5.45 -7.88 12.92
CA ASN A 345 6.75 -8.26 13.47
C ASN A 345 6.67 -8.13 14.99
N LYS A 346 6.80 -9.24 15.73
CA LYS A 346 6.80 -9.33 17.20
C LYS A 346 5.59 -8.74 17.94
N GLY A 347 4.47 -8.49 17.27
CA GLY A 347 3.31 -7.83 17.88
C GLY A 347 3.33 -6.29 17.87
N ASP A 348 4.23 -5.64 17.12
CA ASP A 348 4.43 -4.18 17.14
C ASP A 348 3.16 -3.35 16.74
N LEU A 349 2.22 -3.91 15.96
CA LEU A 349 0.98 -3.25 15.52
C LEU A 349 -0.20 -3.52 16.48
N THR A 350 -0.45 -4.79 16.79
CA THR A 350 -1.61 -5.28 17.56
C THR A 350 -1.47 -5.06 19.06
N SER A 351 -0.24 -5.00 19.58
CA SER A 351 0.04 -4.48 20.92
C SER A 351 0.19 -2.95 20.96
N GLY A 352 0.52 -2.33 19.82
CA GLY A 352 0.87 -0.92 19.68
C GLY A 352 -0.28 0.02 19.32
N ALA A 353 0.07 1.14 18.68
CA ALA A 353 -0.85 2.24 18.37
C ALA A 353 -1.97 1.83 17.39
N TRP A 354 -1.65 1.04 16.37
CA TRP A 354 -2.64 0.53 15.39
C TRP A 354 -3.76 -0.26 16.10
N GLY A 355 -3.41 -1.19 16.99
CA GLY A 355 -4.38 -1.97 17.76
C GLY A 355 -5.25 -1.10 18.67
N LYS A 356 -4.64 -0.09 19.31
CA LYS A 356 -5.36 0.91 20.13
C LYS A 356 -6.35 1.73 19.30
N GLU A 357 -5.96 2.19 18.12
CA GLU A 357 -6.79 2.99 17.20
C GLU A 357 -7.97 2.15 16.66
N VAL A 358 -7.74 0.89 16.30
CA VAL A 358 -8.79 -0.06 15.90
C VAL A 358 -9.77 -0.33 17.06
N LEU A 359 -9.29 -0.53 18.29
CA LEU A 359 -10.16 -0.72 19.46
C LEU A 359 -11.00 0.53 19.78
N GLN A 360 -10.46 1.73 19.58
CA GLN A 360 -11.20 2.99 19.71
C GLN A 360 -12.25 3.16 18.60
N LEU A 361 -11.92 2.80 17.36
CA LEU A 361 -12.87 2.81 16.25
C LEU A 361 -14.02 1.81 16.48
N VAL A 362 -13.73 0.60 16.95
CA VAL A 362 -14.74 -0.41 17.31
C VAL A 362 -15.72 0.10 18.36
N ASP A 363 -15.26 0.84 19.37
CA ASP A 363 -16.17 1.46 20.35
C ASP A 363 -16.97 2.61 19.75
N LEU A 364 -16.33 3.55 19.03
CA LEU A 364 -17.03 4.67 18.36
C LEU A 364 -18.12 4.20 17.39
N LEU A 365 -17.93 3.08 16.69
CA LEU A 365 -18.92 2.52 15.78
C LEU A 365 -20.09 1.79 16.48
N GLY A 366 -19.97 1.53 17.77
CA GLY A 366 -20.80 0.59 18.53
C GLY A 366 -20.33 -0.86 18.31
N PRO A 367 -19.78 -1.56 19.32
CA PRO A 367 -19.28 -2.92 19.17
C PRO A 367 -20.33 -3.94 18.66
N GLU A 368 -21.61 -3.66 18.89
CA GLU A 368 -22.76 -4.41 18.38
C GLU A 368 -23.04 -4.20 16.87
N ASN A 369 -22.37 -3.22 16.25
CA ASN A 369 -22.48 -2.91 14.82
C ASN A 369 -21.26 -3.38 14.00
N VAL A 370 -20.21 -3.86 14.66
CA VAL A 370 -18.94 -4.21 14.03
C VAL A 370 -18.71 -5.73 13.99
N HIS A 371 -18.20 -6.22 12.86
CA HIS A 371 -17.40 -7.45 12.84
C HIS A 371 -15.96 -7.10 12.47
N LEU A 372 -14.98 -7.58 13.25
CA LEU A 372 -13.55 -7.36 13.01
C LEU A 372 -12.87 -8.65 12.53
N SER A 373 -12.43 -8.65 11.28
CA SER A 373 -11.74 -9.78 10.64
C SER A 373 -10.25 -9.46 10.46
N LEU A 374 -9.37 -10.16 11.16
CA LEU A 374 -7.91 -10.00 11.04
C LEU A 374 -7.28 -11.30 10.54
N TYR A 375 -6.39 -11.17 9.58
CA TYR A 375 -5.60 -12.27 9.03
C TYR A 375 -4.11 -11.90 9.01
N GLU A 376 -3.27 -12.81 9.47
CA GLU A 376 -1.82 -12.71 9.50
C GLU A 376 -1.23 -14.06 9.06
N ASP A 377 -0.32 -14.04 8.08
CA ASP A 377 0.28 -15.25 7.52
C ASP A 377 1.71 -15.50 8.01
N ASN A 378 1.99 -16.75 8.37
CA ASN A 378 3.26 -17.21 8.91
C ASN A 378 3.80 -16.42 10.14
N PRO A 379 2.98 -15.92 11.09
CA PRO A 379 3.48 -15.03 12.14
C PRO A 379 4.46 -15.69 13.12
N ASP A 380 5.40 -14.89 13.60
CA ASP A 380 6.35 -15.30 14.65
C ASP A 380 5.65 -15.58 16.00
N PRO A 381 6.29 -16.29 16.94
CA PRO A 381 5.64 -16.66 18.21
C PRO A 381 5.15 -15.49 19.07
N LEU A 382 5.82 -14.33 19.05
CA LEU A 382 5.40 -13.14 19.78
C LEU A 382 4.21 -12.47 19.09
N THR A 383 4.19 -12.44 17.75
CA THR A 383 3.01 -12.01 16.98
C THR A 383 1.81 -12.93 17.21
N LYS A 384 2.01 -14.26 17.24
CA LYS A 384 0.96 -15.24 17.61
C LYS A 384 0.41 -15.00 19.03
N GLN A 385 1.25 -14.61 19.98
CA GLN A 385 0.79 -14.18 21.31
C GLN A 385 0.05 -12.83 21.26
N SER A 386 0.60 -11.82 20.58
CA SER A 386 0.01 -10.48 20.50
C SER A 386 -1.40 -10.49 19.88
N LEU A 387 -1.62 -11.31 18.85
CA LEU A 387 -2.94 -11.54 18.27
C LEU A 387 -3.94 -12.17 19.26
N ALA A 388 -3.48 -13.04 20.16
CA ALA A 388 -4.33 -13.61 21.21
C ALA A 388 -4.64 -12.59 22.33
N ASP A 389 -3.63 -11.84 22.78
CA ASP A 389 -3.79 -10.76 23.78
C ASP A 389 -4.64 -9.60 23.22
N PHE A 390 -4.56 -9.34 21.91
CA PHE A 390 -5.45 -8.40 21.21
C PHE A 390 -6.88 -8.93 21.14
N ARG A 391 -7.07 -10.21 20.79
CA ARG A 391 -8.40 -10.86 20.76
C ARG A 391 -9.14 -10.77 22.09
N TYR A 392 -8.44 -10.82 23.23
CA TYR A 392 -9.06 -10.62 24.55
C TYR A 392 -9.56 -9.18 24.79
N LYS A 393 -8.96 -8.18 24.12
CA LYS A 393 -9.32 -6.75 24.24
C LYS A 393 -10.49 -6.34 23.32
N VAL A 394 -10.75 -7.11 22.25
CA VAL A 394 -11.79 -6.81 21.26
C VAL A 394 -13.18 -7.07 21.82
N LYS A 395 -14.03 -6.01 21.83
CA LYS A 395 -15.41 -6.04 22.38
C LYS A 395 -16.50 -6.38 21.36
N CYS A 396 -16.17 -6.44 20.07
CA CYS A 396 -17.12 -6.78 19.00
C CYS A 396 -17.00 -8.25 18.58
N ASN A 397 -17.91 -8.72 17.74
CA ASN A 397 -17.74 -10.01 17.08
C ASN A 397 -16.46 -9.97 16.22
N SER A 398 -15.63 -11.01 16.26
CA SER A 398 -14.34 -10.99 15.57
C SER A 398 -13.85 -12.36 15.11
N THR A 399 -13.20 -12.36 13.95
CA THR A 399 -12.50 -13.50 13.36
C THR A 399 -11.03 -13.13 13.22
N ILE A 400 -10.23 -13.43 14.25
CA ILE A 400 -8.78 -13.19 14.26
C ILE A 400 -8.07 -14.51 13.98
N VAL A 401 -7.28 -14.55 12.91
CA VAL A 401 -6.64 -15.76 12.35
C VAL A 401 -5.14 -15.52 12.19
N ALA A 402 -4.35 -16.44 12.75
CA ALA A 402 -2.93 -16.60 12.46
C ALA A 402 -2.77 -17.95 11.74
N GLU A 403 -2.27 -17.97 10.51
CA GLU A 403 -2.18 -19.18 9.70
C GLU A 403 -0.76 -19.42 9.17
N ASP A 404 -0.26 -20.65 9.29
CA ASP A 404 0.99 -21.07 8.66
C ASP A 404 0.71 -21.44 7.19
N LEU A 405 0.72 -20.41 6.33
CA LEU A 405 0.28 -20.47 4.93
C LEU A 405 1.30 -21.17 4.02
N ASP A 406 0.88 -22.30 3.42
CA ASP A 406 1.62 -22.96 2.34
C ASP A 406 1.61 -22.13 1.05
N ILE A 407 2.65 -21.31 0.87
CA ILE A 407 2.86 -20.52 -0.34
C ILE A 407 3.09 -21.38 -1.61
N ALA A 408 3.49 -22.66 -1.48
CA ALA A 408 3.70 -23.54 -2.63
C ALA A 408 2.39 -24.05 -3.25
N ALA A 409 1.29 -24.04 -2.48
CA ALA A 409 -0.05 -24.35 -2.96
C ALA A 409 -0.70 -23.20 -3.78
N LEU A 410 -0.13 -21.99 -3.73
CA LEU A 410 -0.69 -20.81 -4.38
C LEU A 410 -0.45 -20.78 -5.92
N PRO A 411 -1.18 -19.95 -6.69
CA PRO A 411 -1.03 -19.88 -8.14
C PRO A 411 0.34 -19.34 -8.60
N HIS A 412 1.19 -20.20 -9.18
CA HIS A 412 2.47 -19.84 -9.77
C HIS A 412 2.34 -19.60 -11.29
N ILE A 413 2.98 -18.54 -11.81
CA ILE A 413 3.22 -18.41 -13.25
C ILE A 413 4.41 -19.28 -13.67
N THR A 414 4.47 -19.67 -14.95
CA THR A 414 5.66 -20.28 -15.56
C THR A 414 6.37 -19.24 -16.41
N LEU A 415 7.66 -19.06 -16.16
CA LEU A 415 8.54 -18.13 -16.89
C LEU A 415 9.07 -18.77 -18.18
N PRO A 416 9.58 -17.98 -19.16
CA PRO A 416 10.11 -18.51 -20.43
C PRO A 416 11.33 -19.45 -20.29
N ASN A 417 12.02 -19.45 -19.16
CA ASN A 417 13.09 -20.41 -18.82
C ASN A 417 12.56 -21.73 -18.22
N GLY A 418 11.24 -21.88 -18.03
CA GLY A 418 10.59 -23.03 -17.40
C GLY A 418 10.45 -22.96 -15.87
N GLU A 419 10.99 -21.92 -15.24
CA GLU A 419 10.90 -21.69 -13.79
C GLU A 419 9.46 -21.32 -13.39
N LYS A 420 8.94 -21.94 -12.32
CA LYS A 420 7.66 -21.55 -11.70
C LYS A 420 7.91 -20.55 -10.58
N ARG A 421 7.13 -19.47 -10.52
CA ARG A 421 7.23 -18.43 -9.48
C ARG A 421 5.88 -17.86 -9.07
N LEU A 422 5.72 -17.62 -7.78
CA LEU A 422 4.55 -16.97 -7.20
C LEU A 422 4.63 -15.45 -7.42
N LYS A 423 3.64 -14.86 -8.12
CA LYS A 423 3.57 -13.39 -8.29
C LYS A 423 3.23 -12.72 -6.96
N ARG A 424 3.89 -11.61 -6.64
CA ARG A 424 3.66 -10.85 -5.40
C ARG A 424 2.19 -10.43 -5.26
N ILE A 425 1.54 -10.01 -6.36
CA ILE A 425 0.13 -9.59 -6.32
C ILE A 425 -0.82 -10.79 -6.16
N ALA A 426 -0.45 -12.01 -6.61
CA ALA A 426 -1.25 -13.20 -6.37
C ALA A 426 -1.31 -13.55 -4.88
N PHE A 427 -0.16 -13.49 -4.21
CA PHE A 427 -0.05 -13.61 -2.76
C PHE A 427 -0.86 -12.52 -2.03
N LEU A 428 -0.69 -11.24 -2.39
CA LEU A 428 -1.44 -10.14 -1.75
C LEU A 428 -2.96 -10.23 -1.95
N ALA A 429 -3.41 -10.69 -3.11
CA ALA A 429 -4.84 -10.94 -3.36
C ALA A 429 -5.38 -12.09 -2.48
N GLU A 430 -4.63 -13.17 -2.33
CA GLU A 430 -4.98 -14.32 -1.49
C GLU A 430 -5.15 -13.92 -0.02
N VAL A 431 -4.15 -13.28 0.60
CA VAL A 431 -4.22 -12.93 2.03
C VAL A 431 -5.33 -11.91 2.32
N ARG A 432 -5.62 -10.99 1.39
CA ARG A 432 -6.79 -10.10 1.50
C ARG A 432 -8.12 -10.81 1.31
N ASN A 433 -8.18 -11.85 0.46
CA ASN A 433 -9.38 -12.70 0.35
C ASN A 433 -9.61 -13.48 1.64
N ARG A 434 -8.57 -14.05 2.27
CA ARG A 434 -8.65 -14.72 3.57
C ARG A 434 -9.08 -13.79 4.71
N ALA A 435 -8.63 -12.53 4.67
CA ALA A 435 -9.11 -11.47 5.57
C ALA A 435 -10.59 -11.09 5.33
N MET A 436 -11.09 -11.22 4.10
CA MET A 436 -12.48 -10.94 3.71
C MET A 436 -13.44 -12.12 3.98
N ASP A 437 -12.92 -13.35 3.89
CA ASP A 437 -13.64 -14.63 3.90
C ASP A 437 -14.74 -14.80 4.97
N PRO A 438 -14.61 -14.25 6.19
CA PRO A 438 -15.69 -14.31 7.18
C PRO A 438 -16.98 -13.57 6.79
N ILE A 439 -16.95 -12.64 5.84
CA ILE A 439 -18.12 -11.85 5.41
C ILE A 439 -19.28 -12.72 4.89
N ASP A 440 -18.97 -13.86 4.26
CA ASP A 440 -19.97 -14.80 3.75
C ASP A 440 -20.49 -15.77 4.83
N LYS A 441 -19.74 -15.95 5.93
CA LYS A 441 -19.89 -17.07 6.87
C LYS A 441 -20.83 -16.76 8.04
N HIS A 442 -21.00 -15.49 8.39
CA HIS A 442 -21.73 -15.06 9.60
C HIS A 442 -23.24 -14.83 9.39
N GLY A 443 -23.75 -14.85 8.16
CA GLY A 443 -25.17 -14.60 7.85
C GLY A 443 -25.66 -13.17 8.15
N VAL A 444 -24.79 -12.30 8.64
CA VAL A 444 -25.04 -10.86 8.87
C VAL A 444 -24.99 -10.14 7.53
N LYS A 445 -26.03 -9.37 7.21
CA LYS A 445 -25.96 -8.40 6.11
C LYS A 445 -25.25 -7.14 6.59
N PHE A 446 -24.06 -6.90 6.08
CA PHE A 446 -23.31 -5.66 6.32
C PHE A 446 -23.74 -4.56 5.34
N ASP A 447 -23.62 -3.31 5.78
CA ASP A 447 -23.87 -2.09 4.98
C ASP A 447 -22.56 -1.53 4.42
N LYS A 448 -21.50 -1.51 5.24
CA LYS A 448 -20.17 -0.99 4.91
C LYS A 448 -19.09 -2.05 5.12
N VAL A 449 -18.10 -2.09 4.23
CA VAL A 449 -16.81 -2.77 4.48
C VAL A 449 -15.77 -1.68 4.70
N LEU A 450 -14.90 -1.83 5.70
CA LEU A 450 -13.71 -0.99 5.89
C LEU A 450 -12.48 -1.90 5.80
N VAL A 451 -11.61 -1.66 4.81
CA VAL A 451 -10.34 -2.36 4.69
C VAL A 451 -9.23 -1.48 5.24
N LEU A 452 -8.41 -2.06 6.13
CA LEU A 452 -7.26 -1.40 6.76
C LEU A 452 -5.95 -2.10 6.36
N ASN A 453 -4.92 -1.30 6.11
CA ASN A 453 -3.52 -1.71 6.12
C ASN A 453 -2.90 -1.45 7.51
N ASP A 454 -1.60 -1.69 7.61
CA ASP A 454 -0.63 -1.35 8.66
C ASP A 454 -0.38 0.18 8.83
N VAL A 455 -1.45 0.99 8.92
CA VAL A 455 -1.38 2.46 9.02
C VAL A 455 -2.00 3.00 10.31
N ASN A 456 -1.39 4.04 10.89
CA ASN A 456 -1.96 4.82 11.98
C ASN A 456 -2.99 5.85 11.49
N PHE A 457 -4.06 6.06 12.26
CA PHE A 457 -5.19 6.92 11.91
C PHE A 457 -5.91 7.55 13.12
N ASP A 458 -6.58 8.69 12.93
CA ASP A 458 -7.57 9.24 13.87
C ASP A 458 -8.89 8.43 13.74
N PRO A 459 -9.38 7.74 14.78
CA PRO A 459 -10.62 6.96 14.73
C PRO A 459 -11.88 7.78 14.37
N VAL A 460 -11.89 9.08 14.64
CA VAL A 460 -12.97 9.99 14.21
C VAL A 460 -12.84 10.34 12.74
N GLU A 461 -11.63 10.51 12.20
CA GLU A 461 -11.45 10.67 10.74
C GLU A 461 -11.76 9.36 9.97
N ALA A 462 -11.54 8.18 10.56
CA ALA A 462 -12.00 6.90 10.02
C ALA A 462 -13.54 6.76 9.99
N ALA A 463 -14.24 7.20 11.05
CA ALA A 463 -15.70 7.29 11.04
C ALA A 463 -16.22 8.34 10.04
N GLN A 464 -15.50 9.44 9.83
CA GLN A 464 -15.78 10.42 8.78
C GLN A 464 -15.62 9.81 7.38
N LEU A 465 -14.63 8.93 7.15
CA LEU A 465 -14.51 8.22 5.87
C LEU A 465 -15.78 7.39 5.56
N LEU A 466 -16.29 6.66 6.56
CA LEU A 466 -17.46 5.79 6.45
C LEU A 466 -18.79 6.52 6.22
N PHE A 467 -19.02 7.63 6.94
CA PHE A 467 -20.35 8.25 7.04
C PHE A 467 -20.41 9.73 6.61
N ALA A 468 -19.27 10.39 6.38
CA ALA A 468 -19.19 11.81 6.03
C ALA A 468 -18.61 12.10 4.63
N THR A 469 -18.00 11.13 3.94
CA THR A 469 -17.51 11.32 2.56
C THR A 469 -18.67 11.44 1.56
N ASN A 470 -18.69 12.51 0.75
CA ASN A 470 -19.67 12.72 -0.33
C ASN A 470 -21.13 12.55 0.13
N ILE A 471 -21.56 13.34 1.12
CA ILE A 471 -22.93 13.30 1.63
C ILE A 471 -23.96 13.75 0.56
N ASP A 472 -25.02 12.94 0.42
CA ASP A 472 -26.16 13.19 -0.46
C ASP A 472 -27.20 14.15 0.14
N SER A 473 -28.27 14.42 -0.61
CA SER A 473 -29.39 15.26 -0.15
C SER A 473 -30.24 14.66 0.98
N THR A 474 -29.98 13.41 1.39
CA THR A 474 -30.60 12.75 2.55
C THR A 474 -29.73 12.82 3.81
N GLY A 475 -28.50 13.34 3.70
CA GLY A 475 -27.53 13.41 4.79
C GLY A 475 -26.61 12.18 4.90
N ARG A 476 -26.62 11.27 3.91
CA ARG A 476 -25.87 10.00 3.97
C ARG A 476 -24.74 9.98 2.95
N ALA A 477 -23.61 9.37 3.30
CA ALA A 477 -22.46 9.23 2.42
C ALA A 477 -22.76 8.34 1.19
N ASP A 478 -22.83 8.95 0.00
CA ASP A 478 -23.02 8.27 -1.28
C ASP A 478 -21.67 8.01 -1.97
N TYR A 479 -21.21 6.76 -1.90
CA TYR A 479 -20.06 6.30 -2.67
C TYR A 479 -20.20 4.81 -2.99
N ALA A 480 -19.45 4.33 -3.98
CA ALA A 480 -19.16 2.91 -4.18
C ALA A 480 -17.91 2.51 -3.37
N ALA A 481 -16.88 3.37 -3.41
CA ALA A 481 -15.70 3.32 -2.56
C ALA A 481 -15.21 4.72 -2.14
N ALA A 482 -14.65 4.84 -0.95
CA ALA A 482 -14.07 6.07 -0.40
C ALA A 482 -12.74 5.75 0.32
N CYS A 483 -11.63 6.36 -0.10
CA CYS A 483 -10.29 6.09 0.45
C CYS A 483 -9.71 7.28 1.22
N ALA A 484 -8.90 7.01 2.25
CA ALA A 484 -8.03 7.99 2.89
C ALA A 484 -6.83 8.37 1.99
N VAL A 485 -5.92 9.21 2.50
CA VAL A 485 -4.65 9.55 1.84
C VAL A 485 -3.46 9.18 2.74
N ASP A 486 -2.65 8.21 2.30
CA ASP A 486 -1.51 7.69 3.05
C ASP A 486 -0.21 8.49 2.85
N HIS A 487 0.58 8.60 3.92
CA HIS A 487 1.82 9.36 3.95
C HIS A 487 2.94 8.50 4.55
N ILE A 488 4.00 8.27 3.78
CA ILE A 488 5.23 7.59 4.25
C ILE A 488 6.26 8.57 4.85
N MET A 489 6.02 9.87 4.69
CA MET A 489 6.64 10.97 5.42
C MET A 489 5.78 12.23 5.21
N PRO A 490 5.87 13.29 6.04
CA PRO A 490 4.78 14.28 6.18
C PRO A 490 4.32 15.04 4.92
N PHE A 491 5.12 15.10 3.86
CA PHE A 491 4.77 15.73 2.57
C PHE A 491 4.63 14.75 1.40
N LYS A 492 4.86 13.45 1.63
CA LYS A 492 5.01 12.43 0.58
C LYS A 492 3.89 11.40 0.63
N PHE A 493 2.99 11.48 -0.35
CA PHE A 493 1.97 10.48 -0.63
C PHE A 493 2.60 9.13 -1.01
N TYR A 494 2.03 8.03 -0.54
CA TYR A 494 2.62 6.70 -0.70
C TYR A 494 1.97 5.88 -1.81
N ASP A 495 0.64 5.71 -1.82
CA ASP A 495 -0.09 4.82 -2.74
C ASP A 495 -0.17 5.34 -4.19
N ARG A 496 0.97 5.42 -4.87
CA ARG A 496 1.01 5.64 -6.33
C ARG A 496 0.72 4.38 -7.13
N PHE A 497 0.75 3.20 -6.52
CA PHE A 497 0.61 1.93 -7.24
C PHE A 497 -0.86 1.55 -7.46
N ALA A 498 -1.74 1.72 -6.48
CA ALA A 498 -3.17 1.48 -6.65
C ALA A 498 -3.96 2.73 -7.07
N THR A 499 -3.55 3.94 -6.66
CA THR A 499 -4.29 5.17 -7.01
C THR A 499 -4.17 5.55 -8.49
N ARG A 500 -5.31 5.90 -9.11
CA ARG A 500 -5.44 6.35 -10.51
C ARG A 500 -6.43 7.51 -10.58
N ASP A 501 -6.08 8.57 -11.32
CA ASP A 501 -6.95 9.73 -11.46
C ASP A 501 -8.24 9.42 -12.24
N PHE A 502 -9.13 10.40 -12.36
CA PHE A 502 -10.44 10.23 -13.00
C PHE A 502 -10.37 9.80 -14.48
N ASP A 503 -9.28 10.10 -15.18
CA ASP A 503 -9.06 9.68 -16.56
C ASP A 503 -8.36 8.30 -16.63
N GLY A 504 -8.00 7.73 -15.48
CA GLY A 504 -7.31 6.44 -15.34
C GLY A 504 -5.78 6.55 -15.23
N MET A 505 -5.22 7.76 -15.30
CA MET A 505 -3.78 7.96 -15.35
C MET A 505 -3.12 7.80 -13.98
N ILE A 506 -1.82 7.52 -13.99
CA ILE A 506 -1.01 7.48 -12.75
C ILE A 506 -0.86 8.90 -12.17
N THR A 507 -0.77 8.98 -10.84
CA THR A 507 -0.41 10.22 -10.13
C THR A 507 0.92 10.79 -10.63
N GLY A 508 1.09 12.11 -10.51
CA GLY A 508 2.36 12.78 -10.79
C GLY A 508 3.38 12.54 -9.68
N LEU A 509 4.19 13.55 -9.39
CA LEU A 509 5.11 13.52 -8.26
C LEU A 509 4.38 13.31 -6.91
N PRO A 510 5.01 12.64 -5.93
CA PRO A 510 4.35 12.17 -4.71
C PRO A 510 4.03 13.26 -3.67
N PHE A 511 3.73 14.50 -4.07
CA PHE A 511 3.44 15.61 -3.15
C PHE A 511 2.26 16.44 -3.66
N PHE A 512 1.64 17.25 -2.79
CA PHE A 512 0.40 17.96 -3.09
C PHE A 512 0.45 18.76 -4.41
N PRO A 513 -0.60 18.70 -5.27
CA PRO A 513 -1.89 18.01 -5.10
C PRO A 513 -1.93 16.58 -5.70
N TRP A 514 -0.76 15.93 -5.86
CA TRP A 514 -0.56 14.53 -6.30
C TRP A 514 -0.97 14.20 -7.75
N PHE A 515 -2.05 14.76 -8.26
CA PHE A 515 -2.55 14.54 -9.62
C PHE A 515 -1.98 15.53 -10.63
N THR A 516 -1.74 15.07 -11.85
CA THR A 516 -1.19 15.90 -12.95
C THR A 516 -2.25 16.87 -13.49
N SER A 517 -1.81 17.85 -14.27
CA SER A 517 -2.66 18.80 -15.00
C SER A 517 -3.02 18.33 -16.43
N ALA A 518 -2.80 17.04 -16.74
CA ALA A 518 -3.13 16.43 -18.02
C ALA A 518 -4.57 15.88 -18.07
N GLY A 519 -5.01 15.48 -19.27
CA GLY A 519 -6.36 14.95 -19.49
C GLY A 519 -7.45 15.99 -19.21
N THR A 520 -8.46 15.60 -18.44
CA THR A 520 -9.48 16.49 -17.86
C THR A 520 -8.98 17.22 -16.61
N ALA A 521 -7.87 16.75 -16.01
CA ALA A 521 -7.35 17.19 -14.72
C ALA A 521 -8.37 17.14 -13.57
N THR A 522 -9.46 16.36 -13.69
CA THR A 522 -10.60 16.36 -12.76
C THR A 522 -10.17 16.16 -11.31
N SER A 523 -9.39 15.11 -11.02
CA SER A 523 -8.90 14.82 -9.66
C SER A 523 -7.98 15.92 -9.11
N ARG A 524 -7.15 16.55 -9.96
CA ARG A 524 -6.32 17.70 -9.56
C ARG A 524 -7.17 18.90 -9.19
N ASN A 525 -8.21 19.19 -9.99
CA ASN A 525 -9.12 20.30 -9.76
C ASN A 525 -9.94 20.10 -8.48
N ASP A 526 -10.42 18.87 -8.22
CA ASP A 526 -11.14 18.53 -6.99
C ASP A 526 -10.25 18.70 -5.74
N VAL A 527 -8.98 18.27 -5.79
CA VAL A 527 -8.00 18.48 -4.70
C VAL A 527 -7.70 19.97 -4.49
N LEU A 528 -7.52 20.74 -5.56
CA LEU A 528 -7.27 22.18 -5.46
C LEU A 528 -8.50 22.96 -4.99
N ALA A 529 -9.72 22.48 -5.27
CA ALA A 529 -10.96 23.02 -4.74
C ALA A 529 -11.17 22.72 -3.24
N GLY A 530 -10.50 21.70 -2.70
CA GLY A 530 -10.69 21.26 -1.31
C GLY A 530 -11.85 20.28 -1.12
N SER A 531 -12.25 19.56 -2.17
CA SER A 531 -13.33 18.55 -2.12
C SER A 531 -12.97 17.40 -1.17
N ASP A 532 -13.89 16.97 -0.33
CA ASP A 532 -13.80 15.68 0.39
C ASP A 532 -14.07 14.49 -0.53
N ALA A 533 -14.77 14.74 -1.65
CA ALA A 533 -15.10 13.80 -2.70
C ALA A 533 -14.20 14.03 -3.93
N VAL A 534 -12.91 13.72 -3.85
CA VAL A 534 -12.00 13.82 -5.00
C VAL A 534 -12.25 12.64 -5.94
N ARG A 535 -12.82 12.89 -7.12
CA ARG A 535 -13.18 11.82 -8.07
C ARG A 535 -11.93 11.15 -8.63
N VAL A 536 -11.88 9.83 -8.57
CA VAL A 536 -10.77 8.99 -9.05
C VAL A 536 -11.28 7.74 -9.76
N ARG A 537 -10.41 7.01 -10.46
CA ARG A 537 -10.71 5.66 -10.99
C ARG A 537 -10.36 4.54 -10.02
N SER A 538 -9.43 4.81 -9.12
CA SER A 538 -8.99 3.89 -8.08
C SER A 538 -8.24 4.66 -6.99
N CYS A 539 -8.33 4.17 -5.77
CA CYS A 539 -7.50 4.58 -4.64
C CYS A 539 -7.40 3.42 -3.63
N TRP A 540 -6.40 3.46 -2.76
CA TRP A 540 -6.35 2.61 -1.56
C TRP A 540 -5.97 3.42 -0.32
N GLY A 541 -4.87 4.16 -0.38
CA GLY A 541 -4.51 5.18 0.62
C GLY A 541 -4.46 4.68 2.07
N GLY A 542 -4.01 3.45 2.30
CA GLY A 542 -3.91 2.80 3.61
C GLY A 542 -5.23 2.37 4.28
N MET A 543 -6.34 3.07 4.01
CA MET A 543 -7.68 2.78 4.56
C MET A 543 -8.75 3.12 3.51
N VAL A 544 -9.64 2.17 3.23
CA VAL A 544 -10.73 2.35 2.26
C VAL A 544 -12.05 1.76 2.75
N ALA A 545 -13.14 2.51 2.56
CA ALA A 545 -14.50 2.09 2.83
C ALA A 545 -15.25 1.75 1.51
N PHE A 546 -16.05 0.69 1.51
CA PHE A 546 -16.88 0.26 0.38
C PHE A 546 -18.35 0.06 0.79
N GLU A 547 -19.28 0.12 -0.17
CA GLU A 547 -20.62 -0.46 0.03
C GLU A 547 -20.51 -1.99 0.13
N ALA A 548 -20.85 -2.57 1.28
CA ALA A 548 -20.67 -4.00 1.51
C ALA A 548 -21.52 -4.88 0.58
N LYS A 549 -22.57 -4.32 -0.04
CA LYS A 549 -23.44 -5.02 -0.99
C LYS A 549 -22.68 -5.63 -2.18
N TRP A 550 -21.52 -5.07 -2.55
CA TRP A 550 -20.70 -5.59 -3.65
C TRP A 550 -19.84 -6.79 -3.25
N PHE A 551 -19.63 -7.01 -1.95
CA PHE A 551 -18.76 -8.04 -1.36
C PHE A 551 -19.51 -9.22 -0.73
N GLN A 552 -20.84 -9.20 -0.78
CA GLN A 552 -21.75 -10.22 -0.25
C GLN A 552 -22.63 -10.82 -1.36
N ALA A 553 -23.16 -12.03 -1.15
CA ALA A 553 -24.11 -12.65 -2.05
C ALA A 553 -25.43 -11.85 -2.14
N GLN A 554 -25.91 -11.59 -3.36
CA GLN A 554 -27.18 -10.89 -3.58
C GLN A 554 -28.35 -11.88 -3.54
N ASN A 555 -29.12 -11.84 -2.46
CA ASN A 555 -30.35 -12.63 -2.31
C ASN A 555 -31.45 -12.11 -3.24
N HIS A 556 -31.49 -12.61 -4.49
CA HIS A 556 -32.50 -12.34 -5.53
C HIS A 556 -33.95 -12.73 -5.15
N GLY A 557 -34.22 -13.12 -3.90
CA GLY A 557 -35.52 -13.56 -3.40
C GLY A 557 -36.44 -12.45 -2.85
N GLN A 558 -36.02 -11.19 -2.80
CA GLN A 558 -36.89 -10.07 -2.37
C GLN A 558 -37.08 -9.03 -3.47
N ASN A 559 -38.34 -8.80 -3.84
CA ASN A 559 -38.78 -7.74 -4.77
C ASN A 559 -38.71 -6.33 -4.13
N ASN A 560 -37.55 -5.97 -3.57
CA ASN A 560 -37.30 -4.64 -3.05
C ASN A 560 -37.13 -3.67 -4.22
N LYS A 561 -38.16 -2.86 -4.48
CA LYS A 561 -38.12 -1.72 -5.41
C LYS A 561 -37.12 -0.69 -4.88
N ALA A 562 -35.84 -0.84 -5.23
CA ALA A 562 -34.82 0.16 -4.95
C ALA A 562 -35.21 1.50 -5.61
N ALA A 563 -35.11 2.59 -4.86
CA ALA A 563 -35.60 3.91 -5.29
C ALA A 563 -34.81 4.53 -6.46
N HIS A 564 -33.63 3.99 -6.80
CA HIS A 564 -32.77 4.48 -7.88
C HIS A 564 -32.55 3.41 -8.97
N PRO A 565 -32.74 3.75 -10.26
CA PRO A 565 -32.48 2.84 -11.40
C PRO A 565 -31.05 2.29 -11.49
N GLN A 566 -30.07 2.96 -10.86
CA GLN A 566 -28.67 2.51 -10.79
C GLN A 566 -28.43 1.34 -9.81
N SER A 567 -29.45 0.89 -9.07
CA SER A 567 -29.29 -0.14 -8.04
C SER A 567 -29.29 -1.59 -8.58
N GLN A 568 -29.50 -1.80 -9.88
CA GLN A 568 -29.44 -3.11 -10.52
C GLN A 568 -28.15 -3.25 -11.34
N SER A 569 -27.27 -4.16 -10.92
CA SER A 569 -26.11 -4.57 -11.71
C SER A 569 -26.56 -5.08 -13.08
N PRO A 570 -26.00 -4.59 -14.21
CA PRO A 570 -26.26 -5.17 -15.53
C PRO A 570 -25.77 -6.62 -15.63
N ASN A 571 -24.91 -7.06 -14.70
CA ASN A 571 -24.40 -8.42 -14.57
C ASN A 571 -24.95 -9.06 -13.26
N PRO A 572 -26.23 -9.52 -13.22
CA PRO A 572 -26.89 -9.97 -11.99
C PRO A 572 -26.43 -11.33 -11.45
N HIS A 573 -25.75 -12.13 -12.27
CA HIS A 573 -25.22 -13.47 -11.91
C HIS A 573 -23.75 -13.45 -11.45
N THR A 574 -23.20 -12.27 -11.12
CA THR A 574 -21.80 -12.13 -10.68
C THR A 574 -21.60 -12.60 -9.24
N SER A 575 -20.53 -13.37 -9.00
CA SER A 575 -20.02 -13.70 -7.66
C SER A 575 -19.74 -12.42 -6.84
N PRO A 576 -19.67 -12.48 -5.50
CA PRO A 576 -19.19 -11.38 -4.67
C PRO A 576 -17.81 -10.86 -5.14
N LEU A 577 -17.54 -9.55 -4.99
CA LEU A 577 -16.22 -8.99 -5.33
C LEU A 577 -15.15 -9.57 -4.41
N ARG A 578 -14.04 -10.02 -5.00
CA ARG A 578 -12.87 -10.59 -4.32
C ARG A 578 -11.61 -10.06 -5.01
N PHE A 579 -10.50 -9.97 -4.28
CA PHE A 579 -9.25 -9.48 -4.81
C PHE A 579 -8.69 -10.47 -5.85
N ARG A 580 -8.11 -9.95 -6.93
CA ARG A 580 -7.45 -10.72 -7.98
C ARG A 580 -6.12 -10.07 -8.38
N TYR A 581 -5.37 -10.79 -9.19
CA TYR A 581 -4.11 -10.36 -9.78
C TYR A 581 -4.17 -10.53 -11.31
N ASP A 582 -3.37 -9.76 -12.05
CA ASP A 582 -3.19 -9.98 -13.49
C ASP A 582 -2.47 -11.32 -13.70
N SER A 583 -3.07 -12.25 -14.44
CA SER A 583 -2.54 -13.60 -14.63
C SER A 583 -1.38 -13.67 -15.64
N GLU A 584 -1.15 -12.63 -16.45
CA GLU A 584 -0.09 -12.65 -17.46
C GLU A 584 1.31 -12.53 -16.82
N PRO A 585 2.33 -13.27 -17.33
CA PRO A 585 3.65 -13.29 -16.69
C PRO A 585 4.34 -11.94 -16.50
N PHE A 586 4.21 -11.00 -17.44
CA PHE A 586 4.98 -9.74 -17.45
C PHE A 586 4.12 -8.48 -17.32
N TRP A 587 2.93 -8.62 -16.73
CA TRP A 587 1.99 -7.53 -16.46
C TRP A 587 1.57 -7.51 -14.99
N GLU A 588 1.47 -6.32 -14.40
CA GLU A 588 0.96 -6.16 -13.05
C GLU A 588 0.14 -4.88 -12.89
N GLY A 589 -1.03 -5.02 -12.27
CA GLY A 589 -1.73 -3.95 -11.56
C GLY A 589 -1.95 -4.39 -10.11
N SER A 590 -2.05 -3.45 -9.17
CA SER A 590 -2.37 -3.77 -7.78
C SER A 590 -3.76 -4.41 -7.67
N GLU A 591 -3.86 -5.42 -6.81
CA GLU A 591 -5.11 -5.99 -6.31
C GLU A 591 -6.09 -4.91 -5.81
N CYS A 592 -5.56 -3.88 -5.16
CA CYS A 592 -6.30 -2.71 -4.66
C CYS A 592 -6.80 -1.77 -5.77
N CYS A 593 -6.22 -1.85 -6.98
CA CYS A 593 -6.73 -1.14 -8.16
C CYS A 593 -7.70 -2.02 -8.96
N LEU A 594 -7.38 -3.30 -9.13
CA LEU A 594 -8.23 -4.24 -9.85
C LEU A 594 -9.62 -4.38 -9.17
N ILE A 595 -9.69 -4.41 -7.84
CA ILE A 595 -10.97 -4.41 -7.11
C ILE A 595 -11.83 -3.16 -7.38
N ASN A 596 -11.21 -1.99 -7.56
CA ASN A 596 -11.87 -0.73 -7.90
C ASN A 596 -12.34 -0.71 -9.38
N ALA A 597 -11.61 -1.36 -10.28
CA ALA A 597 -12.04 -1.55 -11.67
C ALA A 597 -13.17 -2.57 -11.79
N ASP A 598 -13.11 -3.68 -11.05
CA ASP A 598 -14.14 -4.72 -11.00
C ASP A 598 -15.44 -4.17 -10.40
N LEU A 599 -15.35 -3.29 -9.41
CA LEU A 599 -16.48 -2.54 -8.86
C LEU A 599 -17.16 -1.66 -9.91
N GLN A 600 -16.40 -0.85 -10.66
CA GLN A 600 -16.94 -0.02 -11.75
C GLN A 600 -17.57 -0.87 -12.87
N TYR A 601 -16.92 -1.96 -13.27
CA TYR A 601 -17.44 -2.87 -14.28
C TYR A 601 -18.71 -3.58 -13.82
N ARG A 602 -18.76 -4.05 -12.57
CA ARG A 602 -19.96 -4.64 -11.96
C ARG A 602 -21.12 -3.65 -11.88
N MET A 603 -20.84 -2.39 -11.57
CA MET A 603 -21.86 -1.33 -11.49
C MET A 603 -22.42 -0.92 -12.85
N SER A 604 -21.62 -0.94 -13.91
CA SER A 604 -21.93 -0.22 -15.17
C SER A 604 -21.87 -1.03 -16.46
N GLY A 605 -21.27 -2.23 -16.42
CA GLY A 605 -20.97 -3.03 -17.61
C GLY A 605 -19.87 -2.44 -18.50
N LYS A 606 -19.11 -1.44 -18.03
CA LYS A 606 -18.04 -0.76 -18.77
C LYS A 606 -16.75 -0.73 -17.96
N GLY A 607 -15.60 -0.76 -18.63
CA GLY A 607 -14.30 -0.60 -17.99
C GLY A 607 -14.13 0.80 -17.40
N ARG A 608 -14.65 1.83 -18.09
CA ARG A 608 -14.53 3.24 -17.67
C ARG A 608 -15.88 3.98 -17.75
N PRO A 609 -16.81 3.78 -16.79
CA PRO A 609 -18.09 4.50 -16.76
C PRO A 609 -17.92 6.03 -16.61
N THR A 610 -18.93 6.82 -16.99
CA THR A 610 -18.89 8.28 -16.82
C THR A 610 -18.75 8.67 -15.35
N GLU A 611 -19.51 8.03 -14.46
CA GLU A 611 -19.38 8.15 -13.01
C GLU A 611 -18.64 6.93 -12.46
N SER A 612 -17.57 7.14 -11.68
CA SER A 612 -16.92 6.04 -10.95
C SER A 612 -17.60 5.72 -9.62
N ARG A 613 -18.17 6.75 -8.94
CA ARG A 613 -18.53 6.74 -7.49
C ARG A 613 -17.37 6.27 -6.59
N ILE A 614 -16.12 6.46 -7.04
CA ILE A 614 -14.91 6.18 -6.26
C ILE A 614 -14.26 7.52 -5.94
N TYR A 615 -14.06 7.78 -4.64
CA TYR A 615 -13.55 9.04 -4.15
C TYR A 615 -12.33 8.84 -3.26
N MET A 616 -11.34 9.73 -3.41
CA MET A 616 -10.28 9.91 -2.44
C MET A 616 -10.65 11.08 -1.52
N ASN A 617 -10.40 10.98 -0.22
CA ASN A 617 -10.84 11.95 0.78
C ASN A 617 -9.64 12.57 1.53
N PRO A 618 -9.10 13.72 1.10
CA PRO A 618 -7.90 14.30 1.69
C PRO A 618 -8.09 14.99 3.04
N PHE A 619 -9.33 15.03 3.58
CA PHE A 619 -9.56 15.35 4.98
C PHE A 619 -9.13 14.21 5.90
N VAL A 620 -9.25 12.96 5.45
CA VAL A 620 -8.85 11.75 6.19
C VAL A 620 -7.44 11.36 5.76
N ARG A 621 -6.46 11.54 6.64
CA ARG A 621 -5.05 11.21 6.34
C ARG A 621 -4.49 10.20 7.33
N VAL A 622 -3.75 9.24 6.81
CA VAL A 622 -3.11 8.15 7.56
C VAL A 622 -1.60 8.14 7.30
N ALA A 623 -0.85 7.48 8.17
CA ALA A 623 0.60 7.34 8.01
C ALA A 623 1.09 5.96 8.45
N TYR A 624 2.30 5.60 8.03
CA TYR A 624 2.97 4.36 8.45
C TYR A 624 3.72 4.48 9.79
N ASP A 625 3.64 5.64 10.45
CA ASP A 625 4.18 5.86 11.79
C ASP A 625 3.48 7.05 12.50
N GLU A 626 3.39 6.98 13.84
CA GLU A 626 2.77 8.00 14.69
C GLU A 626 3.40 9.41 14.54
N SER A 627 4.71 9.48 14.29
CA SER A 627 5.41 10.77 14.13
C SER A 627 4.95 11.44 12.84
N THR A 628 4.99 10.74 11.70
CA THR A 628 4.46 11.24 10.42
C THR A 628 3.00 11.65 10.56
N LEU A 629 2.15 10.84 11.21
CA LEU A 629 0.73 11.16 11.43
C LEU A 629 0.56 12.51 12.15
N SER A 630 1.30 12.74 13.24
CA SER A 630 1.21 13.97 14.03
C SER A 630 1.53 15.24 13.20
N TRP A 631 2.50 15.14 12.28
CA TRP A 631 2.92 16.23 11.40
C TRP A 631 1.94 16.54 10.25
N LEU A 632 1.02 15.63 9.87
CA LEU A 632 0.12 15.87 8.74
C LEU A 632 -0.82 17.06 8.98
N SER A 633 -1.21 17.29 10.23
CA SER A 633 -2.00 18.45 10.66
C SER A 633 -1.30 19.80 10.39
N PHE A 634 0.04 19.81 10.41
CA PHE A 634 0.87 20.99 10.15
C PHE A 634 1.14 21.16 8.66
N ILE A 635 1.50 20.09 7.93
CA ILE A 635 1.84 20.17 6.49
C ILE A 635 0.63 20.55 5.62
N ARG A 636 -0.59 20.20 6.04
CA ARG A 636 -1.86 20.71 5.49
C ARG A 636 -1.88 22.25 5.32
N ARG A 637 -1.11 23.01 6.11
CA ARG A 637 -1.09 24.48 6.05
C ARG A 637 -0.33 25.03 4.82
N PRO A 638 0.97 24.81 4.62
CA PRO A 638 1.70 25.36 3.47
C PRO A 638 1.52 24.60 2.14
N GLU A 639 0.97 23.38 2.12
CA GLU A 639 1.05 22.49 0.95
C GLU A 639 0.50 23.06 -0.37
N ARG A 640 -0.42 24.03 -0.34
CA ARG A 640 -0.89 24.72 -1.57
C ARG A 640 0.23 25.40 -2.35
N LEU A 641 1.34 25.79 -1.71
CA LEU A 641 2.55 26.30 -2.37
C LEU A 641 3.24 25.29 -3.27
N TYR A 642 2.99 24.00 -3.07
CA TYR A 642 3.62 22.94 -3.86
C TYR A 642 2.97 22.82 -5.25
N ALA A 643 1.73 23.27 -5.45
CA ALA A 643 1.00 23.05 -6.70
C ALA A 643 1.66 23.62 -7.98
N PRO A 644 2.23 24.85 -8.00
CA PRO A 644 2.98 25.35 -9.15
C PRO A 644 4.31 24.62 -9.36
N ILE A 645 4.97 24.20 -8.26
CA ILE A 645 6.20 23.41 -8.31
C ILE A 645 5.91 22.01 -8.88
N HIS A 646 4.76 21.43 -8.54
CA HIS A 646 4.27 20.15 -9.04
C HIS A 646 4.07 20.18 -10.56
N ASP A 647 3.42 21.21 -11.11
CA ASP A 647 3.25 21.34 -12.57
C ASP A 647 4.59 21.48 -13.30
N ILE A 648 5.49 22.35 -12.81
CA ILE A 648 6.81 22.57 -13.39
C ILE A 648 7.64 21.28 -13.37
N LEU A 649 7.70 20.58 -12.24
CA LEU A 649 8.51 19.37 -12.12
C LEU A 649 7.89 18.16 -12.83
N ASN A 650 6.56 18.02 -12.88
CA ASN A 650 5.92 16.98 -13.69
C ASN A 650 6.26 17.14 -15.17
N TYR A 651 6.24 18.36 -15.70
CA TYR A 651 6.63 18.65 -17.08
C TYR A 651 8.09 18.23 -17.37
N PHE A 652 9.03 18.55 -16.47
CA PHE A 652 10.43 18.16 -16.64
C PHE A 652 10.72 16.67 -16.41
N VAL A 653 9.88 15.96 -15.64
CA VAL A 653 10.00 14.51 -15.41
C VAL A 653 9.25 13.70 -16.47
N GLY A 654 8.32 14.31 -17.21
CA GLY A 654 7.52 13.65 -18.24
C GLY A 654 6.24 12.98 -17.73
N PHE A 655 5.62 13.50 -16.67
CA PHE A 655 4.33 13.01 -16.16
C PHE A 655 3.13 13.69 -16.86
N PRO A 656 1.99 12.97 -17.03
CA PRO A 656 1.78 11.56 -16.71
C PRO A 656 2.52 10.62 -17.66
N GLU A 657 2.92 9.47 -17.16
CA GLU A 657 3.55 8.43 -17.96
C GLU A 657 2.54 7.85 -18.97
N LYS A 658 2.97 7.57 -20.20
CA LYS A 658 2.11 6.96 -21.23
C LYS A 658 1.80 5.50 -20.84
N GLN A 659 0.68 5.31 -20.16
CA GLN A 659 0.15 3.99 -19.85
C GLN A 659 -0.13 3.18 -21.11
N SER A 660 0.03 1.86 -20.97
CA SER A 660 -0.51 0.84 -21.87
C SER A 660 -1.84 0.34 -21.31
N ARG A 661 -2.65 -0.36 -22.13
CA ARG A 661 -3.96 -0.95 -21.75
C ARG A 661 -5.05 0.00 -21.20
N TRP A 662 -4.74 1.28 -20.96
CA TRP A 662 -5.62 2.28 -20.33
C TRP A 662 -6.96 2.59 -21.03
N ALA A 663 -7.06 2.27 -22.33
CA ALA A 663 -8.21 2.58 -23.19
C ALA A 663 -8.96 1.33 -23.66
N GLU A 664 -8.57 0.14 -23.21
CA GLU A 664 -9.22 -1.14 -23.56
C GLU A 664 -10.54 -1.29 -22.78
N GLU A 665 -11.60 -1.74 -23.46
CA GLU A 665 -12.88 -2.02 -22.81
C GLU A 665 -13.08 -3.54 -22.58
N PRO A 666 -13.66 -3.98 -21.45
CA PRO A 666 -13.75 -5.40 -21.12
C PRO A 666 -14.52 -6.21 -22.16
N GLY A 667 -13.95 -7.34 -22.58
CA GLY A 667 -14.49 -8.16 -23.68
C GLY A 667 -13.98 -7.80 -25.07
N GLU A 668 -13.22 -6.70 -25.23
CA GLU A 668 -12.52 -6.38 -26.48
C GLU A 668 -11.44 -7.43 -26.79
N VAL A 669 -11.31 -7.83 -28.06
CA VAL A 669 -10.25 -8.75 -28.51
C VAL A 669 -9.06 -7.92 -28.98
N VAL A 670 -8.01 -7.88 -28.16
CA VAL A 670 -6.83 -7.05 -28.36
C VAL A 670 -5.69 -7.91 -28.93
N ASN A 671 -5.07 -7.44 -30.01
CA ASN A 671 -3.82 -7.98 -30.55
C ASN A 671 -2.68 -7.08 -30.09
N GLU A 672 -1.72 -7.64 -29.36
CA GLU A 672 -0.51 -6.95 -28.89
C GLU A 672 0.77 -7.63 -29.40
N GLN A 673 1.82 -6.83 -29.64
CA GLN A 673 3.14 -7.35 -29.99
C GLN A 673 4.01 -7.46 -28.73
N VAL A 674 4.40 -8.69 -28.41
CA VAL A 674 5.20 -9.03 -27.22
C VAL A 674 6.60 -9.43 -27.67
N TRP A 675 7.63 -8.88 -27.02
CA TRP A 675 9.01 -9.30 -27.25
C TRP A 675 9.28 -10.63 -26.55
N VAL A 676 9.89 -11.57 -27.27
CA VAL A 676 10.35 -12.85 -26.72
C VAL A 676 11.81 -13.07 -27.09
N TYR A 677 12.59 -13.61 -26.15
CA TYR A 677 13.98 -13.97 -26.40
C TYR A 677 14.07 -15.27 -27.19
N ASP A 678 15.03 -15.36 -28.12
CA ASP A 678 15.26 -16.57 -28.92
C ASP A 678 15.85 -17.71 -28.06
N HIS A 679 16.61 -17.34 -27.02
CA HIS A 679 17.30 -18.27 -26.11
C HIS A 679 16.92 -17.99 -24.64
N PRO A 680 15.65 -18.16 -24.23
CA PRO A 680 15.14 -17.63 -22.97
C PRO A 680 15.86 -18.16 -21.72
N VAL A 681 16.32 -19.42 -21.71
CA VAL A 681 17.09 -19.99 -20.59
C VAL A 681 18.42 -19.25 -20.39
N ALA A 682 19.07 -18.79 -21.47
CA ALA A 682 20.28 -17.99 -21.40
C ALA A 682 19.97 -16.52 -21.07
N ALA A 683 18.92 -15.95 -21.68
CA ALA A 683 18.49 -14.57 -21.45
C ALA A 683 18.10 -14.26 -19.99
N PHE A 684 17.54 -15.24 -19.28
CA PHE A 684 17.18 -15.13 -17.85
C PHE A 684 18.31 -15.56 -16.89
N ALA A 685 19.51 -15.93 -17.39
CA ALA A 685 20.65 -16.25 -16.55
C ALA A 685 21.26 -15.00 -15.88
N LYS A 686 21.77 -15.14 -14.65
CA LYS A 686 22.42 -14.04 -13.89
C LYS A 686 23.69 -13.48 -14.57
N ASN A 687 24.16 -14.12 -15.64
CA ASN A 687 25.35 -13.76 -16.43
C ASN A 687 25.06 -13.69 -17.94
N ALA A 688 23.81 -13.44 -18.34
CA ALA A 688 23.40 -13.29 -19.74
C ALA A 688 24.23 -12.23 -20.47
N THR A 689 24.67 -12.55 -21.69
CA THR A 689 25.37 -11.62 -22.60
C THR A 689 24.38 -10.89 -23.49
N GLU A 690 24.83 -9.83 -24.17
CA GLU A 690 24.03 -9.09 -25.15
C GLU A 690 23.49 -10.00 -26.28
N ALA A 691 24.24 -11.05 -26.65
CA ALA A 691 23.80 -12.05 -27.62
C ALA A 691 22.68 -12.96 -27.08
N ASP A 692 22.66 -13.25 -25.78
CA ASP A 692 21.60 -14.05 -25.14
C ASP A 692 20.28 -13.27 -25.03
N LEU A 693 20.34 -11.94 -25.04
CA LEU A 693 19.17 -11.04 -25.06
C LEU A 693 18.58 -10.83 -26.47
N SER A 694 19.07 -11.56 -27.48
CA SER A 694 18.48 -11.63 -28.82
C SER A 694 17.06 -12.20 -28.79
N GLY A 695 16.23 -11.79 -29.74
CA GLY A 695 14.81 -12.08 -29.74
C GLY A 695 14.05 -11.47 -30.91
N HIS A 696 12.73 -11.64 -30.88
CA HIS A 696 11.80 -11.12 -31.88
C HIS A 696 10.45 -10.73 -31.25
N TYR A 697 9.63 -10.02 -32.02
CA TYR A 697 8.24 -9.78 -31.66
C TYR A 697 7.34 -10.92 -32.13
N ILE A 698 6.46 -11.38 -31.25
CA ILE A 698 5.31 -12.25 -31.59
C ILE A 698 4.01 -11.48 -31.38
N GLU A 699 2.99 -11.80 -32.19
CA GLU A 699 1.63 -11.30 -31.96
C GLU A 699 0.90 -12.22 -30.98
N ARG A 700 0.32 -11.61 -29.94
CA ARG A 700 -0.55 -12.26 -28.95
C ARG A 700 -1.94 -11.66 -29.05
N THR A 701 -2.93 -12.49 -29.32
CA THR A 701 -4.35 -12.15 -29.14
C THR A 701 -4.78 -12.47 -27.71
N ARG A 702 -5.51 -11.57 -27.06
CA ARG A 702 -6.19 -11.80 -25.78
C ARG A 702 -7.53 -11.08 -25.73
N THR A 703 -8.37 -11.43 -24.77
CA THR A 703 -9.54 -10.62 -24.41
C THR A 703 -9.15 -9.64 -23.30
N ALA A 704 -9.60 -8.39 -23.37
CA ALA A 704 -9.38 -7.40 -22.32
C ALA A 704 -10.24 -7.70 -21.07
N GLU A 705 -9.60 -7.68 -19.90
CA GLU A 705 -10.25 -7.72 -18.59
C GLU A 705 -10.54 -6.29 -18.06
N PRO A 706 -11.43 -6.11 -17.08
CA PRO A 706 -11.54 -4.86 -16.34
C PRO A 706 -10.20 -4.42 -15.75
N GLY A 707 -9.95 -3.11 -15.74
CA GLY A 707 -8.78 -2.54 -15.07
C GLY A 707 -7.51 -2.47 -15.91
N GLY A 708 -7.59 -2.40 -17.25
CA GLY A 708 -6.42 -2.11 -18.10
C GLY A 708 -5.65 -0.82 -17.70
N PHE A 709 -6.32 0.17 -17.12
CA PHE A 709 -5.68 1.38 -16.55
C PHE A 709 -4.94 1.14 -15.21
N CYS A 710 -5.16 0.00 -14.56
CA CYS A 710 -4.42 -0.41 -13.36
C CYS A 710 -3.08 -1.06 -13.70
N THR A 711 -2.97 -1.75 -14.84
CA THR A 711 -1.86 -2.65 -15.15
C THR A 711 -0.72 -1.95 -15.91
N SER A 712 0.50 -2.47 -15.77
CA SER A 712 1.69 -2.00 -16.49
C SER A 712 2.72 -3.13 -16.69
N PRO A 713 3.65 -3.00 -17.65
CA PRO A 713 4.65 -4.04 -17.92
C PRO A 713 5.67 -4.17 -16.77
N ASN A 714 5.49 -5.18 -15.93
CA ASN A 714 6.28 -5.42 -14.71
C ASN A 714 6.16 -6.89 -14.26
N LEU A 715 7.06 -7.33 -13.37
CA LEU A 715 6.92 -8.59 -12.65
C LEU A 715 7.63 -8.53 -11.29
N LEU A 716 6.85 -8.60 -10.21
CA LEU A 716 7.32 -8.85 -8.85
C LEU A 716 6.92 -10.26 -8.42
N VAL A 717 7.86 -10.97 -7.81
CA VAL A 717 7.70 -12.38 -7.39
C VAL A 717 8.17 -12.58 -5.96
N ILE A 718 7.57 -13.54 -5.26
CA ILE A 718 7.97 -13.92 -3.91
C ILE A 718 9.35 -14.61 -3.96
N ASN A 719 10.18 -14.37 -2.94
CA ASN A 719 11.48 -15.02 -2.78
C ASN A 719 11.32 -16.34 -2.02
N GLU A 720 10.65 -17.30 -2.66
CA GLU A 720 10.35 -18.64 -2.13
C GLU A 720 11.59 -19.45 -1.69
N LYS A 721 12.81 -19.02 -2.06
CA LYS A 721 14.07 -19.72 -1.80
C LYS A 721 15.26 -18.76 -1.66
N PRO A 722 16.34 -19.13 -0.94
CA PRO A 722 17.52 -18.27 -0.77
C PRO A 722 18.20 -17.82 -2.08
N GLU A 723 18.20 -18.65 -3.13
CA GLU A 723 18.81 -18.31 -4.42
C GLU A 723 18.04 -17.23 -5.22
N HIS A 724 16.79 -16.95 -4.85
CA HIS A 724 15.97 -15.91 -5.47
C HIS A 724 16.43 -14.49 -5.07
N GLY A 725 17.02 -14.32 -3.88
CA GLY A 725 17.58 -13.06 -3.40
C GLY A 725 17.20 -12.72 -1.96
N PRO A 726 17.75 -11.63 -1.39
CA PRO A 726 17.39 -11.13 -0.06
C PRO A 726 15.99 -10.51 -0.04
N GLY A 727 15.36 -10.49 1.14
CA GLY A 727 14.02 -9.94 1.35
C GLY A 727 12.89 -10.88 0.88
N ALA A 728 11.64 -10.52 1.14
CA ALA A 728 10.47 -11.37 0.87
C ALA A 728 10.07 -11.46 -0.62
N TRP A 729 10.48 -10.51 -1.46
CA TRP A 729 10.15 -10.47 -2.88
C TRP A 729 11.25 -9.81 -3.70
N SER A 730 11.28 -10.10 -5.00
CA SER A 730 12.23 -9.56 -5.98
C SER A 730 11.51 -9.12 -7.26
N LYS A 731 12.19 -8.32 -8.08
CA LYS A 731 11.73 -7.92 -9.41
C LYS A 731 12.45 -8.75 -10.48
N ILE A 732 11.70 -9.31 -11.41
CA ILE A 732 12.25 -9.94 -12.62
C ILE A 732 12.27 -8.91 -13.76
N ILE A 733 13.33 -8.92 -14.55
CA ILE A 733 13.46 -8.08 -15.74
C ILE A 733 12.54 -8.66 -16.82
N ILE A 734 11.53 -7.88 -17.24
CA ILE A 734 10.64 -8.29 -18.33
C ILE A 734 11.40 -8.32 -19.67
N PRO A 735 11.06 -9.23 -20.61
CA PRO A 735 11.64 -9.22 -21.95
C PRO A 735 11.46 -7.87 -22.67
N ARG A 736 12.54 -7.35 -23.24
CA ARG A 736 12.56 -6.11 -24.03
C ARG A 736 13.57 -6.24 -25.18
N PRO A 737 13.37 -5.56 -26.32
CA PRO A 737 14.42 -5.43 -27.32
C PRO A 737 15.65 -4.71 -26.73
N PRO A 738 16.86 -5.00 -27.24
CA PRO A 738 18.06 -4.24 -26.88
C PRO A 738 17.87 -2.74 -27.22
N MET A 739 18.35 -1.86 -26.33
CA MET A 739 18.35 -0.42 -26.58
C MET A 739 19.66 -0.03 -27.27
N TYR A 740 19.55 0.31 -28.56
CA TYR A 740 20.63 0.83 -29.41
C TYR A 740 20.83 2.35 -29.23
#